data_AF-A0AAW0C356-F1
#
_entry.id   AF-A0AAW0C356-F1
#
_cell.length_a   1.000
_cell.length_b   1.000
_cell.length_c   1.000
_cell.angle_alpha   90.00
_cell.angle_beta   90.00
_cell.angle_gamma   90.00
#
_symmetry.space_group_name_H-M   'P 1'
#
loop_
_entity.id
_entity.type
_entity.pdbx_description
1 polymer ?
#
loop_
_entity_poly.entity_id
_entity_poly.type
_entity_poly.pdbx_seq_one_letter_code
_entity_poly.pdbx_strand_id
1 'polypeptide(L)'
;MLSRRQLVITGCLVFLPFLIWQLVTLNERFTFSTSSFKLWPSSSCSGSPATSPQADKLASPLIRRRVAVASNFGFHFDVYMSVVWTLERIFDRNPAGGVVEVFAPSEFGFEFQQIVDRLGLYHGENRNANDLIEAINSNQGDGGIDLVVLGTCEVDLRFGTWAEELLAAWDARDRAHKFQLVCIVHNVKDDAWHPRITEWAQRGAIRLLPISQHVAAAFKRSFLISADSSNATIRSADYESIPVDVHVPVLDIPLSAVPRPARILSDAVIQGSFSTDRRDYIEIFEELKESLARDPKTWGYTPLVEDSQEPVYVVDTTLPDPPFRLLLVGSGWLQVPHELKNIVIIRDGLGYPDFYELMSSMDICVPAFSVKDHGYYEDQASSTFAMAVECNVPILVTERMRKTYTYVDDERAVVTRPAAMREIEALRALRSGDASYFLHRTGISMESSTALAAASMLRNGWLYSMLDLMRRLPPTRTEENVSALIRICPEYADDLLGSVDQPLKVRTDRATGKDYLACDYNRDGESFRSPWSNEYDPPLDDGTIPTPKLRKLEIAANEAFDTYREMYFEGGASSVYLWDLDDGGFAGVVLLKKVMNPTTAFEPSGSWDSIHVFEAAERGRGAHYKLTSTVMLHLVTRHNSDSETDAEKGNGSGNKNGGAGWKHEGEVSLSGSMTRQTEQDWPIVDSSSHITNTGRMIEEMEFKMRGLLQEVYFGKTRDIVYDLRSVEDLATERRQRELQKELVGRLGKR
;
A
#
# COMPACT_ATOMS: atom_id res chain seq x y z
N MET A 1 -0.39 57.36 36.68
CA MET A 1 -0.47 57.08 35.23
C MET A 1 0.74 56.24 34.85
N LEU A 2 0.52 55.12 34.16
CA LEU A 2 1.44 54.04 33.76
C LEU A 2 2.93 54.15 34.19
N SER A 3 3.43 53.16 34.94
CA SER A 3 4.80 52.67 34.75
C SER A 3 4.96 51.20 35.16
N ARG A 4 5.78 50.50 34.36
CA ARG A 4 6.28 49.12 34.47
C ARG A 4 6.62 48.70 35.90
N ARG A 5 5.73 47.95 36.61
CA ARG A 5 6.12 47.13 37.77
C ARG A 5 5.04 46.21 38.37
N GLN A 6 4.14 45.61 37.58
CA GLN A 6 3.21 44.59 38.10
C GLN A 6 2.91 43.45 37.10
N LEU A 7 3.95 42.86 36.52
CA LEU A 7 3.85 41.58 35.79
C LEU A 7 5.10 40.71 36.03
N VAL A 8 5.45 40.47 37.31
CA VAL A 8 6.62 39.61 37.69
C VAL A 8 6.30 38.66 38.86
N ILE A 9 5.06 38.54 39.34
CA ILE A 9 4.76 37.62 40.47
C ILE A 9 3.55 36.73 40.13
N THR A 10 3.76 35.82 39.18
CA THR A 10 3.06 34.53 39.04
C THR A 10 3.74 33.69 37.94
N GLY A 11 5.05 33.46 38.09
CA GLY A 11 5.86 32.77 37.06
C GLY A 11 7.12 32.07 37.59
N CYS A 12 7.15 31.70 38.89
CA CYS A 12 8.36 31.14 39.53
C CYS A 12 8.16 29.82 40.29
N LEU A 13 7.16 29.00 39.97
CA LEU A 13 6.94 27.73 40.70
C LEU A 13 6.80 26.46 39.86
N VAL A 14 7.21 26.43 38.59
CA VAL A 14 7.17 25.19 37.77
C VAL A 14 8.45 24.89 36.98
N PHE A 15 9.47 25.77 36.97
CA PHE A 15 10.63 25.61 36.07
C PHE A 15 11.94 25.09 36.71
N LEU A 16 11.94 24.63 37.97
CA LEU A 16 13.17 24.13 38.62
C LEU A 16 13.50 22.62 38.50
N PRO A 17 12.61 21.67 38.11
CA PRO A 17 13.01 20.27 37.96
C PRO A 17 13.53 19.90 36.56
N PHE A 18 13.36 20.76 35.54
CA PHE A 18 13.71 20.42 34.15
C PHE A 18 15.17 20.77 33.78
N LEU A 19 15.81 21.72 34.48
CA LEU A 19 17.20 22.11 34.19
C LEU A 19 18.27 21.20 34.86
N ILE A 20 17.89 20.40 35.86
CA ILE A 20 18.83 19.52 36.57
C ILE A 20 19.02 18.18 35.84
N TRP A 21 18.06 17.76 35.01
CA TRP A 21 18.18 16.52 34.23
C TRP A 21 19.05 16.67 32.97
N GLN A 22 19.14 17.87 32.38
CA GLN A 22 19.96 18.13 31.19
C GLN A 22 21.45 18.41 31.44
N LEU A 23 21.90 18.52 32.69
CA LEU A 23 23.32 18.78 33.03
C LEU A 23 24.12 17.53 33.41
N VAL A 24 23.51 16.33 33.43
CA VAL A 24 24.17 15.08 33.87
C VAL A 24 24.59 14.17 32.70
N THR A 25 24.23 14.47 31.46
CA THR A 25 24.55 13.61 30.29
C THR A 25 25.73 14.07 29.43
N LEU A 26 26.50 15.07 29.86
CA LEU A 26 27.58 15.65 29.05
C LEU A 26 28.80 16.07 29.89
N ASN A 27 29.42 15.14 30.65
CA ASN A 27 30.88 15.15 30.80
C ASN A 27 31.46 13.90 31.47
N GLU A 28 32.57 13.44 30.89
CA GLU A 28 33.72 12.75 31.48
C GLU A 28 34.00 11.28 31.13
N ARG A 29 35.22 11.14 30.57
CA ARG A 29 35.97 9.97 30.15
C ARG A 29 36.90 9.50 31.30
N PHE A 30 37.06 8.18 31.43
CA PHE A 30 38.23 7.42 31.90
C PHE A 30 38.84 7.68 33.30
N THR A 31 38.82 6.68 34.21
CA THR A 31 39.97 5.82 34.61
C THR A 31 39.73 4.99 35.89
N PHE A 32 40.22 3.73 35.85
CA PHE A 32 40.61 2.72 36.87
C PHE A 32 40.25 2.85 38.38
N SER A 33 39.83 1.73 39.00
CA SER A 33 40.55 1.09 40.15
C SER A 33 39.92 -0.23 40.60
N THR A 34 40.78 -1.23 40.84
CA THR A 34 40.53 -2.53 41.46
C THR A 34 40.44 -2.44 43.00
N SER A 35 39.44 -3.04 43.64
CA SER A 35 39.59 -3.83 44.90
C SER A 35 38.27 -4.34 45.52
N SER A 36 38.17 -5.67 45.55
CA SER A 36 37.87 -6.56 46.69
C SER A 36 36.92 -6.11 47.82
N PHE A 37 35.77 -6.77 48.01
CA PHE A 37 35.15 -7.07 49.34
C PHE A 37 34.19 -8.28 49.22
N LYS A 38 34.65 -9.49 49.58
CA LYS A 38 34.35 -10.32 50.79
C LYS A 38 33.01 -11.09 50.80
N LEU A 39 33.13 -12.42 50.59
CA LEU A 39 32.18 -13.49 50.93
C LEU A 39 32.08 -13.74 52.45
N TRP A 40 30.89 -14.17 52.93
CA TRP A 40 30.64 -15.35 53.81
C TRP A 40 29.11 -15.47 54.16
N PRO A 41 28.55 -16.63 54.57
CA PRO A 41 28.67 -18.00 54.06
C PRO A 41 27.36 -18.74 53.70
N SER A 42 27.58 -19.86 53.04
CA SER A 42 26.75 -21.07 52.96
C SER A 42 26.22 -21.61 54.29
N SER A 43 24.92 -21.91 54.34
CA SER A 43 24.34 -22.93 55.22
C SER A 43 23.92 -24.15 54.38
N SER A 44 24.45 -25.29 54.77
CA SER A 44 24.19 -26.61 54.23
C SER A 44 22.88 -27.18 54.79
N CYS A 45 21.96 -27.58 53.90
CA CYS A 45 20.92 -28.56 54.24
C CYS A 45 20.94 -29.68 53.21
N SER A 46 21.36 -30.85 53.69
CA SER A 46 21.35 -32.15 53.01
C SER A 46 19.91 -32.70 52.95
N GLY A 47 19.41 -32.93 51.75
CA GLY A 47 18.20 -33.71 51.48
C GLY A 47 18.36 -34.43 50.14
N SER A 48 18.18 -35.76 50.16
CA SER A 48 18.33 -36.67 49.01
C SER A 48 17.46 -36.29 47.80
N PRO A 49 17.85 -36.66 46.56
CA PRO A 49 17.18 -36.20 45.36
C PRO A 49 15.84 -36.91 45.19
N ALA A 50 14.74 -36.19 45.36
CA ALA A 50 13.47 -36.58 44.79
C ALA A 50 13.60 -36.43 43.26
N THR A 51 13.28 -37.52 42.56
CA THR A 51 13.15 -37.62 41.10
C THR A 51 12.58 -36.35 40.49
N SER A 52 13.36 -35.69 39.62
CA SER A 52 12.89 -34.63 38.76
C SER A 52 11.67 -35.12 37.96
N PRO A 53 10.54 -34.40 37.92
CA PRO A 53 9.54 -34.66 36.89
C PRO A 53 10.23 -34.43 35.55
N GLN A 54 10.15 -35.43 34.67
CA GLN A 54 10.57 -35.32 33.28
C GLN A 54 10.02 -33.99 32.75
N ALA A 55 10.92 -33.09 32.37
CA ALA A 55 10.56 -31.96 31.55
C ALA A 55 9.86 -32.53 30.32
N ASP A 56 8.55 -32.27 30.23
CA ASP A 56 7.73 -32.62 29.07
C ASP A 56 8.51 -32.22 27.82
N LYS A 57 8.74 -33.21 26.95
CA LYS A 57 9.23 -32.97 25.59
C LYS A 57 8.45 -31.79 25.04
N LEU A 58 9.16 -30.74 24.63
CA LEU A 58 8.64 -29.57 23.93
C LEU A 58 7.55 -30.06 22.96
N ALA A 59 6.29 -29.85 23.31
CA ALA A 59 5.17 -30.46 22.62
C ALA A 59 5.25 -30.07 21.15
N SER A 60 5.37 -31.05 20.27
CA SER A 60 5.16 -30.84 18.84
C SER A 60 3.84 -30.09 18.65
N PRO A 61 3.78 -29.03 17.81
CA PRO A 61 2.56 -28.26 17.64
C PRO A 61 1.40 -29.20 17.32
N LEU A 62 0.33 -29.12 18.12
CA LEU A 62 -0.90 -29.89 17.90
C LEU A 62 -1.44 -29.55 16.51
N ILE A 63 -1.37 -30.52 15.60
CA ILE A 63 -1.98 -30.41 14.28
C ILE A 63 -3.48 -30.56 14.48
N ARG A 64 -4.23 -29.47 14.30
CA ARG A 64 -5.70 -29.47 14.33
C ARG A 64 -6.21 -30.22 13.11
N ARG A 65 -7.15 -31.14 13.31
CA ARG A 65 -7.68 -32.02 12.25
C ARG A 65 -9.17 -31.86 12.03
N ARG A 66 -9.92 -31.39 13.02
CA ARG A 66 -11.38 -31.28 12.92
C ARG A 66 -11.85 -29.96 13.49
N VAL A 67 -12.16 -29.04 12.59
CA VAL A 67 -12.46 -27.64 12.91
C VAL A 67 -13.94 -27.39 12.70
N ALA A 68 -14.62 -26.89 13.73
CA ALA A 68 -15.96 -26.35 13.60
C ALA A 68 -15.87 -24.83 13.40
N VAL A 69 -16.50 -24.30 12.36
CA VAL A 69 -16.73 -22.86 12.19
C VAL A 69 -18.22 -22.61 12.36
N ALA A 70 -18.60 -21.79 13.33
CA ALA A 70 -19.99 -21.64 13.72
C ALA A 70 -20.38 -20.19 13.97
N SER A 71 -21.63 -19.83 13.66
CA SER A 71 -22.21 -18.57 14.13
C SER A 71 -23.72 -18.71 14.22
N ASN A 72 -24.31 -18.13 15.26
CA ASN A 72 -25.75 -17.96 15.38
C ASN A 72 -26.20 -16.60 14.83
N PHE A 73 -25.24 -15.75 14.42
CA PHE A 73 -25.53 -14.48 13.78
C PHE A 73 -25.93 -14.69 12.32
N GLY A 74 -27.14 -14.25 11.97
CA GLY A 74 -27.68 -14.34 10.60
C GLY A 74 -27.07 -13.34 9.60
N PHE A 75 -25.89 -12.81 9.88
CA PHE A 75 -25.14 -11.85 9.07
C PHE A 75 -23.63 -12.13 9.19
N HIS A 76 -22.78 -11.31 8.57
CA HIS A 76 -21.31 -11.47 8.55
C HIS A 76 -20.82 -12.75 7.83
N PHE A 77 -21.61 -13.28 6.89
CA PHE A 77 -21.23 -14.48 6.14
C PHE A 77 -19.90 -14.30 5.39
N ASP A 78 -19.71 -13.14 4.76
CA ASP A 78 -18.48 -12.68 4.11
C ASP A 78 -17.26 -12.63 5.05
N VAL A 79 -17.50 -12.47 6.35
CA VAL A 79 -16.43 -12.44 7.35
C VAL A 79 -15.93 -13.84 7.66
N TYR A 80 -16.78 -14.71 8.22
CA TYR A 80 -16.32 -16.00 8.72
C TYR A 80 -16.17 -17.05 7.61
N MET A 81 -16.87 -16.92 6.48
CA MET A 81 -16.66 -17.81 5.33
C MET A 81 -15.32 -17.56 4.63
N SER A 82 -14.72 -16.36 4.78
CA SER A 82 -13.33 -16.13 4.34
C SER A 82 -12.33 -16.97 5.16
N VAL A 83 -12.62 -17.21 6.44
CA VAL A 83 -11.83 -18.11 7.30
C VAL A 83 -12.05 -19.56 6.89
N VAL A 84 -13.30 -19.97 6.63
CA VAL A 84 -13.61 -21.33 6.13
C VAL A 84 -12.82 -21.63 4.86
N TRP A 85 -12.85 -20.73 3.88
CA TRP A 85 -12.10 -20.88 2.63
C TRP A 85 -10.58 -20.99 2.86
N THR A 86 -10.05 -20.21 3.80
CA THR A 86 -8.63 -20.29 4.17
C THR A 86 -8.29 -21.65 4.78
N LEU A 87 -9.15 -22.17 5.66
CA LEU A 87 -8.96 -23.47 6.31
C LEU A 87 -9.05 -24.64 5.32
N GLU A 88 -10.06 -24.66 4.43
CA GLU A 88 -10.20 -25.66 3.36
C GLU A 88 -8.92 -25.76 2.53
N ARG A 89 -8.40 -24.61 2.07
CA ARG A 89 -7.16 -24.56 1.27
C ARG A 89 -5.92 -25.04 2.02
N ILE A 90 -5.87 -24.85 3.34
CA ILE A 90 -4.77 -25.35 4.17
C ILE A 90 -4.86 -26.87 4.28
N PHE A 91 -6.05 -27.43 4.48
CA PHE A 91 -6.24 -28.87 4.62
C PHE A 91 -6.06 -29.64 3.32
N ASP A 92 -6.50 -29.09 2.18
CA ASP A 92 -6.26 -29.68 0.85
C ASP A 92 -4.77 -29.85 0.53
N ARG A 93 -3.93 -28.95 1.05
CA ARG A 93 -2.48 -28.97 0.85
C ARG A 93 -1.74 -29.85 1.86
N ASN A 94 -2.41 -30.30 2.92
CA ASN A 94 -1.78 -31.03 4.02
C ASN A 94 -1.93 -32.55 3.83
N PRO A 95 -0.83 -33.33 3.71
CA PRO A 95 -0.88 -34.78 3.58
C PRO A 95 -1.55 -35.50 4.76
N ALA A 96 -1.57 -34.86 5.94
CA ALA A 96 -2.21 -35.40 7.14
C ALA A 96 -3.75 -35.27 7.10
N GLY A 97 -4.29 -34.48 6.16
CA GLY A 97 -5.71 -34.17 6.04
C GLY A 97 -6.27 -33.32 7.20
N GLY A 98 -7.52 -32.91 7.03
CA GLY A 98 -8.34 -32.23 8.03
C GLY A 98 -9.73 -31.98 7.48
N VAL A 99 -10.70 -31.70 8.34
CA VAL A 99 -12.10 -31.43 7.95
C VAL A 99 -12.55 -30.14 8.61
N VAL A 100 -13.19 -29.28 7.82
CA VAL A 100 -13.94 -28.13 8.31
C VAL A 100 -15.43 -28.49 8.31
N GLU A 101 -16.12 -28.19 9.41
CA GLU A 101 -17.58 -28.31 9.52
C GLU A 101 -18.16 -26.93 9.80
N VAL A 102 -19.11 -26.50 8.95
CA VAL A 102 -19.77 -25.20 9.10
C VAL A 102 -21.13 -25.38 9.78
N PHE A 103 -21.39 -24.57 10.82
CA PHE A 103 -22.63 -24.52 11.58
C PHE A 103 -23.20 -23.09 11.53
N ALA A 104 -24.12 -22.83 10.61
CA ALA A 104 -24.76 -21.53 10.45
C ALA A 104 -26.29 -21.67 10.49
N PRO A 105 -27.07 -20.58 10.51
CA PRO A 105 -28.50 -20.65 10.26
C PRO A 105 -28.76 -21.48 8.99
N SER A 106 -29.83 -22.29 9.00
CA SER A 106 -30.06 -23.39 8.04
C SER A 106 -30.09 -22.98 6.56
N GLU A 107 -30.19 -21.68 6.28
CA GLU A 107 -29.89 -21.08 4.98
C GLU A 107 -28.99 -19.85 5.21
N PHE A 108 -27.93 -19.71 4.40
CA PHE A 108 -27.18 -18.46 4.40
C PHE A 108 -28.09 -17.34 3.89
N GLY A 109 -28.32 -16.33 4.74
CA GLY A 109 -29.19 -15.20 4.44
C GLY A 109 -28.67 -14.36 3.26
N PHE A 110 -29.56 -13.52 2.71
CA PHE A 110 -29.23 -12.59 1.61
C PHE A 110 -28.60 -13.29 0.40
N GLU A 111 -29.04 -14.51 0.11
CA GLU A 111 -28.58 -15.30 -1.05
C GLU A 111 -27.08 -15.61 -1.04
N PHE A 112 -26.42 -15.55 0.12
CA PHE A 112 -24.97 -15.75 0.22
C PHE A 112 -24.52 -17.16 -0.19
N GLN A 113 -25.41 -18.16 -0.18
CA GLN A 113 -25.12 -19.48 -0.74
C GLN A 113 -24.64 -19.40 -2.20
N GLN A 114 -25.18 -18.47 -3.00
CA GLN A 114 -24.72 -18.28 -4.38
C GLN A 114 -23.25 -17.83 -4.44
N ILE A 115 -22.79 -17.05 -3.45
CA ILE A 115 -21.39 -16.63 -3.35
C ILE A 115 -20.51 -17.80 -2.93
N VAL A 116 -20.95 -18.60 -1.96
CA VAL A 116 -20.26 -19.83 -1.53
C VAL A 116 -20.03 -20.76 -2.72
N ASP A 117 -21.08 -21.03 -3.49
CA ASP A 117 -21.04 -21.93 -4.64
C ASP A 117 -20.17 -21.36 -5.77
N ARG A 118 -20.31 -20.06 -6.06
CA ARG A 118 -19.58 -19.38 -7.14
C ARG A 118 -18.08 -19.31 -6.89
N LEU A 119 -17.66 -19.12 -5.64
CA LEU A 119 -16.25 -18.99 -5.26
C LEU A 119 -15.62 -20.31 -4.79
N GLY A 120 -16.44 -21.35 -4.56
CA GLY A 120 -15.99 -22.58 -3.91
C GLY A 120 -15.46 -22.31 -2.51
N LEU A 121 -16.16 -21.49 -1.70
CA LEU A 121 -15.70 -21.14 -0.35
C LEU A 121 -15.69 -22.36 0.59
N TYR A 122 -16.58 -23.32 0.36
CA TYR A 122 -16.76 -24.49 1.20
C TYR A 122 -17.43 -25.61 0.40
N HIS A 123 -16.94 -26.85 0.56
CA HIS A 123 -17.45 -28.02 -0.17
C HIS A 123 -18.30 -28.97 0.69
N GLY A 124 -18.38 -28.73 2.00
CA GLY A 124 -19.20 -29.52 2.91
C GLY A 124 -20.65 -29.01 2.99
N GLU A 125 -21.45 -29.69 3.82
CA GLU A 125 -22.83 -29.27 4.09
C GLU A 125 -22.84 -28.19 5.18
N ASN A 126 -23.68 -27.15 4.99
CA ASN A 126 -23.99 -26.18 6.04
C ASN A 126 -24.95 -26.84 7.03
N ARG A 127 -24.48 -27.09 8.25
CA ARG A 127 -25.27 -27.70 9.33
C ARG A 127 -25.99 -26.61 10.12
N ASN A 128 -27.09 -26.95 10.77
CA ASN A 128 -27.81 -25.97 11.59
C ASN A 128 -26.92 -25.52 12.76
N ALA A 129 -26.87 -24.22 13.03
CA ALA A 129 -26.14 -23.65 14.16
C ALA A 129 -26.46 -24.35 15.49
N ASN A 130 -27.73 -24.72 15.73
CA ASN A 130 -28.16 -25.39 16.96
C ASN A 130 -27.53 -26.79 17.16
N ASP A 131 -27.04 -27.42 16.09
CA ASP A 131 -26.44 -28.76 16.15
C ASP A 131 -24.98 -28.73 16.60
N LEU A 132 -24.37 -27.55 16.79
CA LEU A 132 -22.96 -27.39 17.16
C LEU A 132 -22.62 -28.14 18.46
N ILE A 133 -23.41 -27.92 19.51
CA ILE A 133 -23.16 -28.51 20.84
C ILE A 133 -23.33 -30.04 20.80
N GLU A 134 -24.32 -30.54 20.07
CA GLU A 134 -24.49 -31.98 19.86
C GLU A 134 -23.29 -32.56 19.10
N ALA A 135 -22.83 -31.90 18.03
CA ALA A 135 -21.66 -32.33 17.28
C ALA A 135 -20.39 -32.38 18.14
N ILE A 136 -20.15 -31.36 18.99
CA ILE A 136 -19.03 -31.32 19.93
C ILE A 136 -19.10 -32.46 20.94
N ASN A 137 -20.29 -32.81 21.41
CA ASN A 137 -20.49 -33.85 22.41
C ASN A 137 -20.53 -35.28 21.84
N SER A 138 -20.81 -35.42 20.53
CA SER A 138 -20.89 -36.72 19.85
C SER A 138 -19.58 -37.51 19.86
N ASN A 139 -18.43 -36.83 19.86
CA ASN A 139 -17.11 -37.43 20.02
C ASN A 139 -16.21 -36.53 20.88
N GLN A 140 -15.94 -36.98 22.10
CA GLN A 140 -15.10 -36.29 23.09
C GLN A 140 -13.66 -36.82 23.16
N GLY A 141 -13.34 -37.89 22.41
CA GLY A 141 -12.02 -38.51 22.35
C GLY A 141 -11.29 -38.23 21.03
N ASP A 142 -10.48 -39.18 20.59
CA ASP A 142 -9.76 -39.09 19.32
C ASP A 142 -10.70 -38.84 18.14
N GLY A 143 -10.38 -37.84 17.31
CA GLY A 143 -11.20 -37.44 16.16
C GLY A 143 -12.42 -36.56 16.52
N GLY A 144 -12.54 -36.12 17.78
CA GLY A 144 -13.46 -35.06 18.16
C GLY A 144 -13.08 -33.71 17.56
N ILE A 145 -14.01 -32.74 17.58
CA ILE A 145 -13.72 -31.35 17.19
C ILE A 145 -12.64 -30.80 18.11
N ASP A 146 -11.51 -30.34 17.57
CA ASP A 146 -10.34 -29.88 18.32
C ASP A 146 -10.12 -28.35 18.24
N LEU A 147 -10.89 -27.68 17.39
CA LEU A 147 -10.93 -26.22 17.23
C LEU A 147 -12.36 -25.77 16.93
N VAL A 148 -12.84 -24.77 17.67
CA VAL A 148 -14.13 -24.10 17.43
C VAL A 148 -13.84 -22.65 17.09
N VAL A 149 -14.25 -22.20 15.91
CA VAL A 149 -14.14 -20.81 15.45
C VAL A 149 -15.53 -20.20 15.46
N LEU A 150 -15.74 -19.13 16.21
CA LEU A 150 -17.01 -18.40 16.22
C LEU A 150 -16.95 -17.18 15.30
N GLY A 151 -17.99 -17.02 14.47
CA GLY A 151 -18.06 -16.00 13.42
C GLY A 151 -18.12 -14.57 13.93
N THR A 152 -18.67 -14.35 15.13
CA THR A 152 -18.59 -13.09 15.87
C THR A 152 -18.85 -13.31 17.35
N CYS A 153 -17.79 -13.40 18.17
CA CYS A 153 -17.98 -13.67 19.60
C CYS A 153 -18.73 -12.56 20.33
N GLU A 154 -18.77 -11.34 19.78
CA GLU A 154 -19.56 -10.24 20.33
C GLU A 154 -21.07 -10.54 20.37
N VAL A 155 -21.55 -11.42 19.47
CA VAL A 155 -22.93 -11.88 19.39
C VAL A 155 -23.06 -13.33 19.88
N ASP A 156 -22.22 -14.22 19.36
CA ASP A 156 -22.32 -15.68 19.55
C ASP A 156 -22.12 -16.12 21.02
N LEU A 157 -21.37 -15.35 21.81
CA LEU A 157 -21.17 -15.61 23.25
C LEU A 157 -21.97 -14.68 24.16
N ARG A 158 -22.67 -13.69 23.59
CA ARG A 158 -23.49 -12.73 24.32
C ARG A 158 -24.93 -13.20 24.46
N PHE A 159 -25.47 -13.76 23.39
CA PHE A 159 -26.87 -14.19 23.32
C PHE A 159 -26.97 -15.71 23.16
N GLY A 160 -28.02 -16.30 23.74
CA GLY A 160 -28.24 -17.75 23.69
C GLY A 160 -27.48 -18.50 24.79
N THR A 161 -27.29 -19.80 24.57
CA THR A 161 -26.75 -20.76 25.57
C THR A 161 -25.31 -21.21 25.28
N TRP A 162 -24.74 -20.82 24.14
CA TRP A 162 -23.43 -21.31 23.70
C TRP A 162 -22.30 -20.97 24.66
N ALA A 163 -22.35 -19.82 25.35
CA ALA A 163 -21.32 -19.46 26.31
C ALA A 163 -21.19 -20.51 27.42
N GLU A 164 -22.31 -20.91 28.05
CA GLU A 164 -22.32 -21.92 29.10
C GLU A 164 -22.11 -23.34 28.55
N GLU A 165 -22.74 -23.68 27.41
CA GLU A 165 -22.69 -25.03 26.84
C GLU A 165 -21.30 -25.39 26.30
N LEU A 166 -20.60 -24.45 25.64
CA LEU A 166 -19.23 -24.67 25.16
C LEU A 166 -18.26 -24.84 26.33
N LEU A 167 -18.43 -24.07 27.41
CA LEU A 167 -17.62 -24.21 28.62
C LEU A 167 -17.85 -25.58 29.28
N ALA A 168 -19.10 -26.00 29.42
CA ALA A 168 -19.45 -27.31 29.98
C ALA A 168 -18.88 -28.46 29.12
N ALA A 169 -19.01 -28.36 27.79
CA ALA A 169 -18.44 -29.34 26.86
C ALA A 169 -16.91 -29.38 26.93
N TRP A 170 -16.26 -28.22 27.06
CA TRP A 170 -14.81 -28.16 27.26
C TRP A 170 -14.43 -28.83 28.57
N ASP A 171 -15.07 -28.48 29.70
CA ASP A 171 -14.77 -29.00 31.04
C ASP A 171 -14.94 -30.53 31.14
N ALA A 172 -15.93 -31.09 30.45
CA ALA A 172 -16.23 -32.53 30.46
C ALA A 172 -15.15 -33.40 29.80
N ARG A 173 -14.36 -32.87 28.86
CA ARG A 173 -13.32 -33.65 28.14
C ARG A 173 -12.07 -33.87 28.99
N ASP A 174 -11.32 -34.93 28.73
CA ASP A 174 -10.00 -35.09 29.36
C ASP A 174 -8.95 -34.13 28.75
N ARG A 175 -7.78 -34.07 29.39
CA ARG A 175 -6.71 -33.11 29.04
C ARG A 175 -6.20 -33.26 27.60
N ALA A 176 -6.18 -34.47 27.05
CA ALA A 176 -5.63 -34.72 25.71
C ALA A 176 -6.60 -34.28 24.59
N HIS A 177 -7.90 -34.21 24.88
CA HIS A 177 -8.95 -33.96 23.88
C HIS A 177 -9.66 -32.61 24.04
N LYS A 178 -9.09 -31.69 24.83
CA LYS A 178 -9.58 -30.31 24.95
C LYS A 178 -9.49 -29.60 23.58
N PHE A 179 -10.55 -28.87 23.23
CA PHE A 179 -10.55 -28.02 22.04
C PHE A 179 -10.12 -26.58 22.38
N GLN A 180 -9.76 -25.82 21.36
CA GLN A 180 -9.49 -24.39 21.47
C GLN A 180 -10.65 -23.59 20.88
N LEU A 181 -10.98 -22.47 21.51
CA LEU A 181 -11.94 -21.48 21.02
C LEU A 181 -11.20 -20.36 20.30
N VAL A 182 -11.64 -20.02 19.09
CA VAL A 182 -11.18 -18.87 18.31
C VAL A 182 -12.36 -17.93 18.12
N CYS A 183 -12.16 -16.67 18.49
CA CYS A 183 -13.19 -15.63 18.41
C CYS A 183 -12.84 -14.62 17.33
N ILE A 184 -13.62 -14.58 16.25
CA ILE A 184 -13.57 -13.45 15.31
C ILE A 184 -14.20 -12.24 15.99
N VAL A 185 -13.52 -11.09 15.91
CA VAL A 185 -13.90 -9.86 16.59
C VAL A 185 -13.56 -8.62 15.75
N HIS A 186 -14.25 -7.52 15.99
CA HIS A 186 -14.09 -6.28 15.25
C HIS A 186 -14.33 -5.01 16.08
N ASN A 187 -14.79 -5.12 17.33
CA ASN A 187 -15.04 -3.96 18.20
C ASN A 187 -14.66 -4.22 19.66
N VAL A 188 -13.59 -3.59 20.16
CA VAL A 188 -13.15 -3.76 21.55
C VAL A 188 -14.12 -3.14 22.56
N LYS A 189 -14.91 -2.14 22.13
CA LYS A 189 -15.88 -1.46 23.01
C LYS A 189 -17.19 -2.21 23.18
N ASP A 190 -17.44 -3.29 22.43
CA ASP A 190 -18.55 -4.19 22.72
C ASP A 190 -18.17 -5.11 23.89
N ASP A 191 -18.13 -4.55 25.09
CA ASP A 191 -17.58 -5.20 26.27
C ASP A 191 -18.56 -6.14 26.99
N ALA A 192 -19.82 -6.23 26.51
CA ALA A 192 -20.87 -7.02 27.13
C ALA A 192 -20.54 -8.53 27.22
N TRP A 193 -19.73 -9.05 26.28
CA TRP A 193 -19.28 -10.44 26.27
C TRP A 193 -17.88 -10.64 26.90
N HIS A 194 -17.18 -9.56 27.29
CA HIS A 194 -15.83 -9.66 27.87
C HIS A 194 -15.73 -10.56 29.11
N PRO A 195 -16.75 -10.67 30.00
CA PRO A 195 -16.72 -11.66 31.08
C PRO A 195 -16.50 -13.10 30.58
N ARG A 196 -16.97 -13.42 29.37
CA ARG A 196 -16.76 -14.74 28.74
C ARG A 196 -15.30 -14.95 28.35
N ILE A 197 -14.58 -13.88 27.95
CA ILE A 197 -13.14 -13.95 27.70
C ILE A 197 -12.41 -14.40 28.98
N THR A 198 -12.79 -13.86 30.15
CA THR A 198 -12.18 -14.25 31.43
C THR A 198 -12.30 -15.76 31.68
N GLU A 199 -13.49 -16.33 31.45
CA GLU A 199 -13.77 -17.75 31.68
C GLU A 199 -12.90 -18.67 30.81
N TRP A 200 -12.67 -18.30 29.55
CA TRP A 200 -11.84 -19.08 28.63
C TRP A 200 -10.34 -18.81 28.78
N ALA A 201 -9.96 -17.59 29.15
CA ALA A 201 -8.56 -17.23 29.40
C ALA A 201 -7.98 -18.01 30.59
N GLN A 202 -8.75 -18.17 31.67
CA GLN A 202 -8.39 -19.03 32.81
C GLN A 202 -8.09 -20.49 32.42
N ARG A 203 -8.65 -20.96 31.30
CA ARG A 203 -8.44 -22.31 30.76
C ARG A 203 -7.28 -22.39 29.77
N GLY A 204 -6.69 -21.25 29.40
CA GLY A 204 -5.67 -21.16 28.34
C GLY A 204 -6.19 -21.61 26.97
N ALA A 205 -7.50 -21.48 26.73
CA ALA A 205 -8.19 -22.13 25.62
C ALA A 205 -8.85 -21.15 24.64
N ILE A 206 -8.51 -19.86 24.69
CA ILE A 206 -9.04 -18.82 23.78
C ILE A 206 -7.95 -18.20 22.91
N ARG A 207 -8.33 -17.83 21.69
CA ARG A 207 -7.57 -16.98 20.76
C ARG A 207 -8.53 -15.95 20.16
N LEU A 208 -8.08 -14.72 20.01
CA LEU A 208 -8.82 -13.72 19.24
C LEU A 208 -8.29 -13.63 17.81
N LEU A 209 -9.21 -13.45 16.88
CA LEU A 209 -8.93 -13.23 15.47
C LEU A 209 -9.56 -11.90 14.99
N PRO A 210 -9.00 -10.73 15.36
CA PRO A 210 -9.54 -9.46 14.90
C PRO A 210 -9.45 -9.26 13.38
N ILE A 211 -10.43 -8.56 12.81
CA ILE A 211 -10.48 -8.31 11.36
C ILE A 211 -9.58 -7.15 10.88
N SER A 212 -8.81 -6.54 11.78
CA SER A 212 -7.83 -5.51 11.43
C SER A 212 -6.69 -5.39 12.44
N GLN A 213 -5.57 -4.82 11.98
CA GLN A 213 -4.37 -4.63 12.79
C GLN A 213 -4.57 -3.66 13.96
N HIS A 214 -5.30 -2.56 13.76
CA HIS A 214 -5.54 -1.57 14.81
C HIS A 214 -6.44 -2.12 15.93
N VAL A 215 -7.44 -2.94 15.58
CA VAL A 215 -8.30 -3.63 16.55
C VAL A 215 -7.51 -4.68 17.34
N ALA A 216 -6.63 -5.44 16.67
CA ALA A 216 -5.73 -6.35 17.38
C ALA A 216 -4.80 -5.63 18.37
N ALA A 217 -4.25 -4.48 17.98
CA ALA A 217 -3.47 -3.66 18.89
C ALA A 217 -4.31 -3.13 20.06
N ALA A 218 -5.58 -2.79 19.82
CA ALA A 218 -6.51 -2.35 20.87
C ALA A 218 -6.88 -3.45 21.85
N PHE A 219 -7.19 -4.67 21.39
CA PHE A 219 -7.42 -5.82 22.28
C PHE A 219 -6.18 -6.14 23.11
N LYS A 220 -4.98 -6.14 22.51
CA LYS A 220 -3.73 -6.35 23.26
C LYS A 220 -3.55 -5.32 24.38
N ARG A 221 -3.83 -4.03 24.12
CA ARG A 221 -3.81 -2.99 25.16
C ARG A 221 -4.88 -3.23 26.23
N SER A 222 -6.10 -3.58 25.83
CA SER A 222 -7.20 -3.90 26.76
C SER A 222 -6.85 -5.07 27.68
N PHE A 223 -6.21 -6.12 27.14
CA PHE A 223 -5.78 -7.29 27.90
C PHE A 223 -4.70 -6.99 28.92
N LEU A 224 -3.74 -6.12 28.60
CA LEU A 224 -2.75 -5.66 29.59
C LEU A 224 -3.43 -4.89 30.75
N ILE A 225 -4.43 -4.07 30.44
CA ILE A 225 -5.23 -3.38 31.49
C ILE A 225 -6.00 -4.40 32.33
N SER A 226 -6.58 -5.43 31.71
CA SER A 226 -7.26 -6.51 32.43
C SER A 226 -6.31 -7.35 33.30
N ALA A 227 -5.08 -7.58 32.84
CA ALA A 227 -4.05 -8.28 33.61
C ALA A 227 -3.68 -7.54 34.90
N ASP A 228 -3.73 -6.20 34.90
CA ASP A 228 -3.50 -5.36 36.08
C ASP A 228 -4.77 -5.11 36.94
N SER A 229 -5.88 -5.81 36.65
CA SER A 229 -7.15 -5.58 37.33
C SER A 229 -7.06 -5.78 38.85
N SER A 230 -7.79 -4.95 39.60
CA SER A 230 -7.98 -5.16 41.04
C SER A 230 -8.89 -6.36 41.36
N ASN A 231 -9.69 -6.81 40.39
CA ASN A 231 -10.52 -8.00 40.52
C ASN A 231 -9.65 -9.24 40.41
N ALA A 232 -9.59 -10.03 41.50
CA ALA A 232 -8.75 -11.22 41.57
C ALA A 232 -9.02 -12.23 40.46
N THR A 233 -10.28 -12.43 40.06
CA THR A 233 -10.70 -13.37 39.01
C THR A 233 -10.16 -12.98 37.64
N ILE A 234 -10.18 -11.68 37.33
CA ILE A 234 -9.70 -11.13 36.05
C ILE A 234 -8.16 -11.14 36.05
N ARG A 235 -7.55 -10.68 37.14
CA ARG A 235 -6.08 -10.63 37.28
C ARG A 235 -5.45 -12.02 37.17
N SER A 236 -6.09 -13.06 37.68
CA SER A 236 -5.60 -14.43 37.61
C SER A 236 -5.95 -15.17 36.32
N ALA A 237 -6.60 -14.50 35.35
CA ALA A 237 -7.06 -15.14 34.11
C ALA A 237 -6.01 -15.19 33.00
N ASP A 238 -4.78 -14.72 33.24
CA ASP A 238 -3.66 -14.78 32.30
C ASP A 238 -3.94 -14.09 30.95
N TYR A 239 -4.54 -12.89 31.01
CA TYR A 239 -4.86 -12.08 29.84
C TYR A 239 -3.64 -11.76 28.96
N GLU A 240 -2.44 -11.66 29.55
CA GLU A 240 -1.19 -11.38 28.83
C GLU A 240 -0.82 -12.49 27.82
N SER A 241 -1.27 -13.72 28.09
CA SER A 241 -0.94 -14.90 27.29
C SER A 241 -1.97 -15.20 26.18
N ILE A 242 -3.07 -14.45 26.09
CA ILE A 242 -4.10 -14.66 25.06
C ILE A 242 -3.54 -14.31 23.67
N PRO A 243 -3.49 -15.27 22.72
CA PRO A 243 -3.05 -14.97 21.35
C PRO A 243 -4.08 -14.08 20.63
N VAL A 244 -3.57 -13.06 19.94
CA VAL A 244 -4.37 -12.13 19.13
C VAL A 244 -3.69 -11.98 17.77
N ASP A 245 -4.29 -12.59 16.76
CA ASP A 245 -3.82 -12.64 15.38
C ASP A 245 -4.81 -11.97 14.44
N VAL A 246 -4.35 -11.42 13.32
CA VAL A 246 -5.21 -10.66 12.41
C VAL A 246 -5.60 -11.53 11.22
N HIS A 247 -6.90 -11.54 10.89
CA HIS A 247 -7.41 -12.10 9.64
C HIS A 247 -8.36 -11.10 8.99
N VAL A 248 -7.92 -10.47 7.91
CA VAL A 248 -8.75 -9.51 7.17
C VAL A 248 -9.68 -10.30 6.24
N PRO A 249 -11.02 -10.15 6.36
CA PRO A 249 -11.96 -10.92 5.56
C PRO A 249 -12.11 -10.30 4.17
N VAL A 250 -11.24 -10.70 3.23
CA VAL A 250 -11.32 -10.27 1.83
C VAL A 250 -11.54 -11.49 0.94
N LEU A 251 -12.70 -11.54 0.30
CA LEU A 251 -13.04 -12.51 -0.73
C LEU A 251 -12.63 -12.02 -2.13
N ASP A 252 -12.15 -12.93 -2.97
CA ASP A 252 -11.81 -12.63 -4.37
C ASP A 252 -13.07 -12.73 -5.23
N ILE A 253 -13.88 -11.66 -5.24
CA ILE A 253 -15.15 -11.64 -5.97
C ILE A 253 -14.89 -11.49 -7.48
N PRO A 254 -15.35 -12.41 -8.35
CA PRO A 254 -15.21 -12.26 -9.79
C PRO A 254 -16.17 -11.18 -10.29
N LEU A 255 -15.64 -9.97 -10.44
CA LEU A 255 -16.38 -8.81 -10.91
C LEU A 255 -16.57 -8.86 -12.42
N SER A 256 -17.77 -8.47 -12.87
CA SER A 256 -18.01 -8.24 -14.30
C SER A 256 -17.15 -7.06 -14.75
N ALA A 257 -16.35 -7.23 -15.81
CA ALA A 257 -15.59 -6.14 -16.39
C ALA A 257 -16.58 -5.11 -16.98
N VAL A 258 -16.89 -4.05 -16.25
CA VAL A 258 -17.66 -2.92 -16.77
C VAL A 258 -16.67 -2.00 -17.49
N PRO A 259 -16.70 -1.90 -18.83
CA PRO A 259 -15.87 -0.95 -19.55
C PRO A 259 -16.30 0.46 -19.12
N ARG A 260 -15.41 1.24 -18.53
CA ARG A 260 -15.67 2.64 -18.15
C ARG A 260 -14.85 3.57 -19.04
N PRO A 261 -15.35 3.94 -20.24
CA PRO A 261 -14.68 4.95 -21.06
C PRO A 261 -14.75 6.31 -20.36
N ALA A 262 -13.61 7.00 -20.20
CA ALA A 262 -13.47 8.30 -19.54
C ALA A 262 -14.30 8.43 -18.23
N ARG A 263 -13.77 7.88 -17.12
CA ARG A 263 -14.49 7.78 -15.84
C ARG A 263 -14.65 9.16 -15.17
N ILE A 264 -15.68 9.90 -15.55
CA ILE A 264 -16.18 11.05 -14.76
C ILE A 264 -16.86 10.50 -13.51
N LEU A 265 -16.57 11.09 -12.35
CA LEU A 265 -17.17 10.68 -11.09
C LEU A 265 -18.69 10.88 -11.11
N SER A 266 -19.43 9.81 -11.37
CA SER A 266 -20.88 9.79 -11.54
C SER A 266 -21.58 9.15 -10.35
N ASP A 267 -21.02 8.08 -9.80
CA ASP A 267 -21.66 7.31 -8.73
C ASP A 267 -20.76 7.25 -7.50
N ALA A 268 -21.16 7.95 -6.44
CA ALA A 268 -20.55 7.81 -5.12
C ALA A 268 -21.45 6.97 -4.22
N VAL A 269 -20.85 6.15 -3.35
CA VAL A 269 -21.60 5.31 -2.41
C VAL A 269 -21.17 5.54 -0.97
N ILE A 270 -22.14 5.60 -0.06
CA ILE A 270 -21.93 5.45 1.39
C ILE A 270 -22.53 4.12 1.79
N GLN A 271 -21.69 3.17 2.20
CA GLN A 271 -22.10 1.84 2.62
C GLN A 271 -22.10 1.73 4.14
N GLY A 272 -23.21 1.26 4.72
CA GLY A 272 -23.34 1.04 6.16
C GLY A 272 -24.77 1.23 6.68
N SER A 273 -24.92 1.23 8.00
CA SER A 273 -26.23 1.50 8.62
C SER A 273 -26.64 2.96 8.46
N PHE A 274 -27.90 3.18 8.09
CA PHE A 274 -28.52 4.49 7.90
C PHE A 274 -28.87 5.12 9.25
N SER A 275 -27.85 5.43 10.06
CA SER A 275 -27.99 6.01 11.40
C SER A 275 -27.14 7.26 11.54
N THR A 276 -27.72 8.30 12.12
CA THR A 276 -27.04 9.57 12.42
C THR A 276 -25.93 9.46 13.46
N ASP A 277 -25.95 8.41 14.29
CA ASP A 277 -24.89 8.15 15.27
C ASP A 277 -23.64 7.57 14.59
N ARG A 278 -23.86 6.76 13.54
CA ARG A 278 -22.78 6.16 12.75
C ARG A 278 -22.19 7.14 11.75
N ARG A 279 -22.98 8.10 11.27
CA ARG A 279 -22.55 9.07 10.24
C ARG A 279 -23.40 10.34 10.26
N ASP A 280 -22.77 11.51 10.10
CA ASP A 280 -23.48 12.79 10.03
C ASP A 280 -24.09 13.03 8.63
N TYR A 281 -25.16 12.28 8.32
CA TYR A 281 -25.88 12.40 7.05
C TYR A 281 -26.51 13.79 6.85
N ILE A 282 -26.85 14.48 7.96
CA ILE A 282 -27.44 15.81 7.92
C ILE A 282 -26.43 16.80 7.32
N GLU A 283 -25.19 16.80 7.83
CA GLU A 283 -24.13 17.67 7.32
C GLU A 283 -23.80 17.35 5.84
N ILE A 284 -23.74 16.07 5.47
CA ILE A 284 -23.52 15.63 4.08
C ILE A 284 -24.61 16.16 3.14
N PHE A 285 -25.88 16.06 3.53
CA PHE A 285 -26.99 16.55 2.71
C PHE A 285 -27.01 18.07 2.59
N GLU A 286 -26.71 18.80 3.67
CA GLU A 286 -26.64 20.26 3.62
C GLU A 286 -25.47 20.76 2.76
N GLU A 287 -24.31 20.10 2.82
CA GLU A 287 -23.18 20.41 1.93
C GLU A 287 -23.50 20.13 0.45
N LEU A 288 -24.16 19.00 0.17
CA LEU A 288 -24.56 18.66 -1.19
C LEU A 288 -25.58 19.67 -1.73
N LYS A 289 -26.56 20.07 -0.92
CA LYS A 289 -27.52 21.14 -1.25
C LYS A 289 -26.82 22.45 -1.54
N GLU A 290 -25.88 22.88 -0.68
CA GLU A 290 -25.16 24.13 -0.89
C GLU A 290 -24.30 24.08 -2.17
N SER A 291 -23.67 22.94 -2.45
CA SER A 291 -22.88 22.79 -3.66
C SER A 291 -23.74 22.81 -4.93
N LEU A 292 -24.92 22.16 -4.91
CA LEU A 292 -25.88 22.17 -6.01
C LEU A 292 -26.48 23.55 -6.26
N ALA A 293 -26.83 24.28 -5.20
CA ALA A 293 -27.39 25.62 -5.31
C ALA A 293 -26.44 26.62 -5.98
N ARG A 294 -25.12 26.45 -5.79
CA ARG A 294 -24.12 27.31 -6.41
C ARG A 294 -23.88 27.00 -7.88
N ASP A 295 -23.82 25.72 -8.24
CA ASP A 295 -23.50 25.28 -9.60
C ASP A 295 -24.04 23.85 -9.84
N PRO A 296 -25.30 23.74 -10.28
CA PRO A 296 -25.95 22.45 -10.47
C PRO A 296 -25.45 21.73 -11.72
N LYS A 297 -24.89 22.44 -12.71
CA LYS A 297 -24.36 21.88 -13.95
C LYS A 297 -23.14 21.00 -13.71
N THR A 298 -22.25 21.39 -12.79
CA THR A 298 -21.13 20.54 -12.36
C THR A 298 -21.60 19.16 -11.89
N TRP A 299 -22.80 19.06 -11.30
CA TRP A 299 -23.38 17.80 -10.84
C TRP A 299 -24.27 17.11 -11.89
N GLY A 300 -24.46 17.70 -13.07
CA GLY A 300 -25.31 17.16 -14.14
C GLY A 300 -26.80 17.49 -14.01
N TYR A 301 -27.14 18.56 -13.29
CA TYR A 301 -28.53 18.94 -13.00
C TYR A 301 -28.86 20.38 -13.37
N THR A 302 -30.15 20.66 -13.52
CA THR A 302 -30.74 22.00 -13.61
C THR A 302 -31.92 22.12 -12.64
N PRO A 303 -32.18 23.27 -12.01
CA PRO A 303 -33.38 23.47 -11.20
C PRO A 303 -34.62 23.40 -12.09
N LEU A 304 -35.68 22.74 -11.62
CA LEU A 304 -36.99 22.70 -12.30
C LEU A 304 -37.67 24.08 -12.30
N VAL A 305 -37.45 24.86 -11.25
CA VAL A 305 -37.95 26.23 -11.07
C VAL A 305 -36.81 27.06 -10.48
N GLU A 306 -36.34 28.07 -11.20
CA GLU A 306 -35.13 28.85 -10.87
C GLU A 306 -35.24 29.64 -9.55
N ASP A 307 -36.45 30.00 -9.10
CA ASP A 307 -36.70 30.87 -7.93
C ASP A 307 -37.46 30.18 -6.76
N SER A 308 -37.37 28.85 -6.62
CA SER A 308 -37.99 28.14 -5.48
C SER A 308 -37.13 28.24 -4.22
N GLN A 309 -37.76 28.38 -3.04
CA GLN A 309 -37.05 28.24 -1.75
C GLN A 309 -36.58 26.80 -1.49
N GLU A 310 -37.25 25.82 -2.08
CA GLU A 310 -36.88 24.40 -2.05
C GLU A 310 -36.83 23.89 -3.51
N PRO A 311 -35.73 24.16 -4.24
CA PRO A 311 -35.63 23.78 -5.65
C PRO A 311 -35.53 22.26 -5.80
N VAL A 312 -36.29 21.71 -6.74
CA VAL A 312 -36.14 20.32 -7.18
C VAL A 312 -35.22 20.31 -8.40
N TYR A 313 -34.13 19.55 -8.31
CA TYR A 313 -33.18 19.39 -9.41
C TYR A 313 -33.58 18.24 -10.32
N VAL A 314 -33.51 18.45 -11.63
CA VAL A 314 -33.75 17.44 -12.67
C VAL A 314 -32.50 17.28 -13.54
N VAL A 315 -32.30 16.10 -14.12
CA VAL A 315 -31.13 15.81 -14.94
C VAL A 315 -31.07 16.77 -16.12
N ASP A 316 -29.92 17.41 -16.32
CA ASP A 316 -29.68 18.27 -17.48
C ASP A 316 -29.22 17.40 -18.67
N THR A 317 -30.18 17.03 -19.52
CA THR A 317 -29.93 16.20 -20.72
C THR A 317 -29.09 16.88 -21.80
N THR A 318 -28.72 18.16 -21.62
CA THR A 318 -27.87 18.89 -22.59
C THR A 318 -26.38 18.71 -22.32
N LEU A 319 -26.02 18.21 -21.14
CA LEU A 319 -24.63 17.97 -20.76
C LEU A 319 -24.16 16.61 -21.32
N PRO A 320 -22.89 16.51 -21.77
CA PRO A 320 -22.33 15.25 -22.27
C PRO A 320 -22.11 14.23 -21.15
N ASP A 321 -21.91 14.71 -19.92
CA ASP A 321 -21.51 13.89 -18.78
C ASP A 321 -22.74 13.31 -18.04
N PRO A 322 -22.67 12.07 -17.54
CA PRO A 322 -23.77 11.48 -16.76
C PRO A 322 -23.98 12.25 -15.44
N PRO A 323 -25.24 12.35 -14.95
CA PRO A 323 -25.54 13.05 -13.70
C PRO A 323 -24.91 12.35 -12.51
N PHE A 324 -24.54 13.13 -11.49
CA PHE A 324 -24.00 12.60 -10.25
C PHE A 324 -25.10 11.98 -9.38
N ARG A 325 -24.84 10.82 -8.79
CA ARG A 325 -25.74 10.15 -7.84
C ARG A 325 -24.98 9.78 -6.56
N LEU A 326 -25.62 10.02 -5.42
CA LEU A 326 -25.13 9.57 -4.12
C LEU A 326 -25.98 8.39 -3.66
N LEU A 327 -25.40 7.19 -3.71
CA LEU A 327 -26.07 5.97 -3.30
C LEU A 327 -25.82 5.72 -1.80
N LEU A 328 -26.89 5.42 -1.06
CA LEU A 328 -26.82 4.95 0.32
C LEU A 328 -27.18 3.46 0.30
N VAL A 329 -26.19 2.60 0.61
CA VAL A 329 -26.36 1.15 0.51
C VAL A 329 -26.20 0.51 1.89
N GLY A 330 -27.20 -0.25 2.34
CA GLY A 330 -27.17 -0.89 3.65
C GLY A 330 -28.55 -1.06 4.25
N SER A 331 -28.70 -0.68 5.52
CA SER A 331 -29.94 -0.93 6.27
C SER A 331 -30.28 0.22 7.21
N GLY A 332 -31.57 0.48 7.38
CA GLY A 332 -32.10 1.48 8.31
C GLY A 332 -33.05 2.42 7.59
N TRP A 333 -33.24 3.62 8.14
CA TRP A 333 -34.10 4.63 7.52
C TRP A 333 -33.53 6.03 7.72
N LEU A 334 -33.52 6.81 6.64
CA LEU A 334 -33.13 8.22 6.65
C LEU A 334 -34.12 9.03 5.81
N GLN A 335 -34.49 10.19 6.31
CA GLN A 335 -35.28 11.15 5.54
C GLN A 335 -34.36 11.92 4.59
N VAL A 336 -34.48 11.65 3.30
CA VAL A 336 -33.79 12.44 2.25
C VAL A 336 -34.52 13.78 2.08
N PRO A 337 -33.81 14.93 2.13
CA PRO A 337 -34.39 16.24 1.84
C PRO A 337 -35.06 16.30 0.47
N HIS A 338 -36.12 17.10 0.35
CA HIS A 338 -36.94 17.15 -0.88
C HIS A 338 -36.13 17.55 -2.12
N GLU A 339 -35.17 18.45 -1.93
CA GLU A 339 -34.28 19.00 -2.95
C GLU A 339 -33.34 17.92 -3.52
N LEU A 340 -33.00 16.91 -2.72
CA LEU A 340 -32.05 15.85 -3.07
C LEU A 340 -32.72 14.55 -3.58
N LYS A 341 -34.05 14.51 -3.67
CA LYS A 341 -34.81 13.28 -3.99
C LYS A 341 -34.44 12.60 -5.32
N ASN A 342 -33.88 13.34 -6.27
CA ASN A 342 -33.47 12.85 -7.59
C ASN A 342 -31.95 12.57 -7.68
N ILE A 343 -31.22 12.73 -6.57
CA ILE A 343 -29.75 12.71 -6.49
C ILE A 343 -29.30 11.66 -5.48
N VAL A 344 -29.96 11.60 -4.32
CA VAL A 344 -29.68 10.61 -3.28
C VAL A 344 -30.59 9.40 -3.47
N ILE A 345 -29.99 8.22 -3.62
CA ILE A 345 -30.70 6.97 -3.90
C ILE A 345 -30.43 6.01 -2.76
N ILE A 346 -31.48 5.56 -2.08
CA ILE A 346 -31.37 4.52 -1.04
C ILE A 346 -31.55 3.14 -1.69
N ARG A 347 -30.66 2.22 -1.33
CA ARG A 347 -30.72 0.79 -1.67
C ARG A 347 -30.58 -0.01 -0.38
N ASP A 348 -31.66 -0.65 0.04
CA ASP A 348 -31.70 -1.52 1.20
C ASP A 348 -32.08 -2.95 0.82
N GLY A 349 -31.70 -3.90 1.69
CA GLY A 349 -32.14 -5.30 1.58
C GLY A 349 -31.64 -6.06 0.35
N LEU A 350 -30.53 -5.64 -0.26
CA LEU A 350 -29.94 -6.35 -1.40
C LEU A 350 -29.40 -7.72 -1.00
N GLY A 351 -29.61 -8.73 -1.86
CA GLY A 351 -28.85 -9.98 -1.79
C GLY A 351 -27.36 -9.72 -2.08
N TYR A 352 -26.48 -10.58 -1.57
CA TYR A 352 -25.03 -10.43 -1.77
C TYR A 352 -24.60 -10.36 -3.25
N PRO A 353 -25.17 -11.16 -4.19
CA PRO A 353 -24.84 -11.03 -5.61
C PRO A 353 -25.12 -9.62 -6.17
N ASP A 354 -26.34 -9.12 -5.97
CA ASP A 354 -26.75 -7.79 -6.41
C ASP A 354 -25.99 -6.67 -5.68
N PHE A 355 -25.68 -6.88 -4.40
CA PHE A 355 -24.87 -5.97 -3.61
C PHE A 355 -23.46 -5.83 -4.20
N TYR A 356 -22.77 -6.94 -4.45
CA TYR A 356 -21.42 -6.91 -5.02
C TYR A 356 -21.42 -6.34 -6.45
N GLU A 357 -22.41 -6.68 -7.26
CA GLU A 357 -22.55 -6.10 -8.61
C GLU A 357 -22.76 -4.57 -8.53
N LEU A 358 -23.70 -4.11 -7.69
CA LEU A 358 -23.94 -2.68 -7.47
C LEU A 358 -22.68 -1.99 -6.97
N MET A 359 -22.03 -2.51 -5.93
CA MET A 359 -20.84 -1.89 -5.36
C MET A 359 -19.72 -1.82 -6.40
N SER A 360 -19.47 -2.89 -7.15
CA SER A 360 -18.46 -2.91 -8.22
C SER A 360 -18.72 -1.92 -9.36
N SER A 361 -19.95 -1.42 -9.50
CA SER A 361 -20.32 -0.38 -10.47
C SER A 361 -20.04 1.04 -9.96
N MET A 362 -19.82 1.24 -8.66
CA MET A 362 -19.61 2.57 -8.06
C MET A 362 -18.25 3.17 -8.48
N ASP A 363 -18.17 4.49 -8.57
CA ASP A 363 -16.91 5.19 -8.88
C ASP A 363 -16.04 5.38 -7.64
N ILE A 364 -16.65 5.69 -6.51
CA ILE A 364 -15.94 5.89 -5.24
C ILE A 364 -16.82 5.53 -4.05
N CYS A 365 -16.21 4.95 -3.01
CA CYS A 365 -16.84 4.70 -1.73
C CYS A 365 -16.42 5.76 -0.72
N VAL A 366 -17.39 6.36 -0.03
CA VAL A 366 -17.18 7.27 1.08
C VAL A 366 -17.49 6.52 2.38
N PRO A 367 -16.53 6.39 3.32
CA PRO A 367 -16.74 5.64 4.56
C PRO A 367 -17.91 6.19 5.38
N ALA A 368 -18.79 5.32 5.87
CA ALA A 368 -19.92 5.71 6.73
C ALA A 368 -19.48 5.96 8.19
N PHE A 369 -18.43 6.75 8.43
CA PHE A 369 -17.88 7.00 9.77
C PHE A 369 -18.21 8.41 10.24
N SER A 370 -18.69 8.51 11.48
CA SER A 370 -18.90 9.78 12.17
C SER A 370 -17.57 10.32 12.68
N VAL A 371 -17.33 11.61 12.49
CA VAL A 371 -16.16 12.28 13.09
C VAL A 371 -16.25 12.30 14.63
N LYS A 372 -17.46 12.19 15.17
CA LYS A 372 -17.74 12.16 16.61
C LYS A 372 -17.35 10.82 17.27
N ASP A 373 -17.30 9.75 16.48
CA ASP A 373 -16.90 8.43 16.94
C ASP A 373 -15.48 8.11 16.45
N HIS A 374 -14.52 8.12 17.38
CA HIS A 374 -13.14 7.78 17.07
C HIS A 374 -12.88 6.26 17.04
N GLY A 375 -13.89 5.43 17.33
CA GLY A 375 -13.75 3.98 17.42
C GLY A 375 -13.16 3.38 16.16
N TYR A 376 -13.63 3.79 14.97
CA TYR A 376 -13.12 3.30 13.70
C TYR A 376 -11.64 3.59 13.41
N TYR A 377 -11.00 4.46 14.21
CA TYR A 377 -9.58 4.78 14.13
C TYR A 377 -8.73 4.05 15.18
N GLU A 378 -9.36 3.57 16.25
CA GLU A 378 -8.68 3.20 17.49
C GLU A 378 -8.96 1.76 17.92
N ASP A 379 -10.22 1.31 17.86
CA ASP A 379 -10.69 0.07 18.49
C ASP A 379 -11.85 -0.65 17.78
N GLN A 380 -12.33 -0.12 16.65
CA GLN A 380 -13.36 -0.73 15.83
C GLN A 380 -12.94 -0.82 14.36
N ALA A 381 -13.24 -1.94 13.72
CA ALA A 381 -13.05 -2.14 12.27
C ALA A 381 -14.39 -2.06 11.54
N SER A 382 -14.34 -1.59 10.30
CA SER A 382 -15.50 -1.51 9.41
C SER A 382 -15.36 -2.49 8.25
N SER A 383 -16.45 -3.20 7.92
CA SER A 383 -16.56 -4.03 6.73
C SER A 383 -16.56 -3.23 5.42
N THR A 384 -16.83 -1.91 5.47
CA THR A 384 -16.75 -1.03 4.29
C THR A 384 -15.38 -1.08 3.63
N PHE A 385 -14.31 -1.21 4.42
CA PHE A 385 -12.95 -1.31 3.89
C PHE A 385 -12.69 -2.64 3.18
N ALA A 386 -13.12 -3.76 3.77
CA ALA A 386 -13.03 -5.06 3.13
C ALA A 386 -13.84 -5.09 1.82
N MET A 387 -15.12 -4.70 1.90
CA MET A 387 -16.02 -4.66 0.75
C MET A 387 -15.47 -3.84 -0.42
N ALA A 388 -14.89 -2.66 -0.15
CA ALA A 388 -14.37 -1.83 -1.22
C ALA A 388 -13.18 -2.48 -1.94
N VAL A 389 -12.35 -3.23 -1.20
CA VAL A 389 -11.28 -4.06 -1.79
C VAL A 389 -11.87 -5.20 -2.60
N GLU A 390 -12.83 -5.94 -2.04
CA GLU A 390 -13.53 -7.05 -2.71
C GLU A 390 -14.20 -6.61 -4.03
N CYS A 391 -14.77 -5.40 -4.04
CA CYS A 391 -15.50 -4.83 -5.18
C CYS A 391 -14.63 -3.96 -6.09
N ASN A 392 -13.33 -3.82 -5.79
CA ASN A 392 -12.41 -2.93 -6.51
C ASN A 392 -12.95 -1.49 -6.68
N VAL A 393 -13.50 -0.94 -5.58
CA VAL A 393 -14.02 0.43 -5.52
C VAL A 393 -13.05 1.28 -4.69
N PRO A 394 -12.48 2.36 -5.25
CA PRO A 394 -11.61 3.24 -4.48
C PRO A 394 -12.36 3.85 -3.28
N ILE A 395 -11.72 3.91 -2.11
CA ILE A 395 -12.29 4.57 -0.92
C ILE A 395 -11.72 5.99 -0.78
N LEU A 396 -12.60 6.98 -0.62
CA LEU A 396 -12.22 8.34 -0.25
C LEU A 396 -11.86 8.40 1.24
N VAL A 397 -10.58 8.61 1.54
CA VAL A 397 -10.05 8.56 2.90
C VAL A 397 -9.24 9.80 3.26
N THR A 398 -9.03 10.02 4.55
CA THR A 398 -7.99 10.93 5.03
C THR A 398 -6.69 10.17 5.31
N GLU A 399 -5.58 10.90 5.44
CA GLU A 399 -4.29 10.33 5.85
C GLU A 399 -4.38 9.53 7.17
N ARG A 400 -5.23 9.96 8.12
CA ARG A 400 -5.48 9.24 9.37
C ARG A 400 -6.09 7.87 9.10
N MET A 401 -7.12 7.81 8.26
CA MET A 401 -7.79 6.54 7.90
C MET A 401 -6.84 5.59 7.18
N ARG A 402 -6.06 6.11 6.22
CA ARG A 402 -5.06 5.37 5.47
C ARG A 402 -4.05 4.69 6.39
N LYS A 403 -3.56 5.40 7.41
CA LYS A 403 -2.65 4.85 8.44
C LYS A 403 -3.30 3.86 9.40
N THR A 404 -4.62 3.97 9.64
CA THR A 404 -5.35 3.01 10.48
C THR A 404 -5.55 1.69 9.74
N TYR A 405 -6.08 1.73 8.52
CA TYR A 405 -6.41 0.55 7.72
C TYR A 405 -5.24 0.16 6.80
N THR A 406 -4.14 -0.26 7.43
CA THR A 406 -2.86 -0.53 6.74
C THR A 406 -2.91 -1.61 5.65
N TYR A 407 -3.93 -2.49 5.65
CA TYR A 407 -4.11 -3.49 4.59
C TYR A 407 -4.65 -2.91 3.27
N VAL A 408 -5.09 -1.64 3.26
CA VAL A 408 -5.48 -0.90 2.06
C VAL A 408 -4.62 0.35 1.82
N ASP A 409 -3.42 0.40 2.41
CA ASP A 409 -2.47 1.51 2.18
C ASP A 409 -1.85 1.43 0.77
N ASP A 410 -2.69 1.63 -0.25
CA ASP A 410 -2.35 1.53 -1.65
C ASP A 410 -3.15 2.57 -2.44
N GLU A 411 -2.47 3.41 -3.22
CA GLU A 411 -3.10 4.49 -4.00
C GLU A 411 -4.08 3.98 -5.07
N ARG A 412 -4.08 2.67 -5.37
CA ARG A 412 -5.07 2.02 -6.24
C ARG A 412 -6.38 1.71 -5.52
N ALA A 413 -6.34 1.53 -4.21
CA ALA A 413 -7.49 1.19 -3.37
C ALA A 413 -8.06 2.42 -2.65
N VAL A 414 -7.26 3.49 -2.47
CA VAL A 414 -7.69 4.67 -1.73
C VAL A 414 -7.39 5.98 -2.44
N VAL A 415 -8.33 6.92 -2.37
CA VAL A 415 -8.16 8.32 -2.76
C VAL A 415 -7.98 9.14 -1.50
N THR A 416 -6.78 9.70 -1.29
CA THR A 416 -6.45 10.42 -0.05
C THR A 416 -6.75 11.91 -0.19
N ARG A 417 -7.81 12.39 0.47
CA ARG A 417 -8.13 13.82 0.56
C ARG A 417 -7.42 14.50 1.73
N PRO A 418 -7.04 15.78 1.63
CA PRO A 418 -6.63 16.54 2.80
C PRO A 418 -7.79 16.59 3.81
N ALA A 419 -7.49 16.40 5.10
CA ALA A 419 -8.52 16.37 6.14
C ALA A 419 -9.34 17.67 6.23
N ALA A 420 -8.76 18.80 5.80
CA ALA A 420 -9.42 20.10 5.72
C ALA A 420 -10.51 20.18 4.63
N MET A 421 -10.40 19.37 3.56
CA MET A 421 -11.38 19.31 2.48
C MET A 421 -12.45 18.31 2.85
N ARG A 422 -13.71 18.73 2.90
CA ARG A 422 -14.84 17.87 3.24
C ARG A 422 -15.16 16.91 2.09
N GLU A 423 -15.99 15.91 2.33
CA GLU A 423 -16.20 14.83 1.37
C GLU A 423 -16.97 15.32 0.14
N ILE A 424 -18.02 16.13 0.30
CA ILE A 424 -18.73 16.71 -0.85
C ILE A 424 -17.80 17.61 -1.66
N GLU A 425 -16.91 18.37 -1.01
CA GLU A 425 -15.91 19.19 -1.70
C GLU A 425 -14.90 18.33 -2.49
N ALA A 426 -14.46 17.21 -1.90
CA ALA A 426 -13.57 16.26 -2.57
C ALA A 426 -14.25 15.56 -3.75
N LEU A 427 -15.51 15.13 -3.59
CA LEU A 427 -16.31 14.55 -4.68
C LEU A 427 -16.50 15.56 -5.81
N ARG A 428 -16.81 16.82 -5.49
CA ARG A 428 -16.91 17.90 -6.48
C ARG A 428 -15.58 18.07 -7.22
N ALA A 429 -14.47 18.17 -6.50
CA ALA A 429 -13.15 18.38 -7.08
C ALA A 429 -12.72 17.20 -7.98
N LEU A 430 -12.97 15.97 -7.54
CA LEU A 430 -12.69 14.76 -8.32
C LEU A 430 -13.56 14.69 -9.59
N ARG A 431 -14.81 15.14 -9.51
CA ARG A 431 -15.72 15.19 -10.65
C ARG A 431 -15.35 16.27 -11.66
N SER A 432 -14.99 17.47 -11.19
CA SER A 432 -14.66 18.61 -12.05
C SER A 432 -13.19 18.69 -12.46
N GLY A 433 -12.32 17.88 -11.86
CA GLY A 433 -10.86 17.99 -12.00
C GLY A 433 -10.28 19.27 -11.36
N ASP A 434 -11.04 19.97 -10.50
CA ASP A 434 -10.69 21.31 -10.01
C ASP A 434 -10.98 21.47 -8.51
N ALA A 435 -9.94 21.79 -7.73
CA ALA A 435 -10.03 22.05 -6.30
C ALA A 435 -10.30 23.53 -5.94
N SER A 436 -10.42 24.43 -6.92
CA SER A 436 -10.57 25.87 -6.70
C SER A 436 -11.79 26.22 -5.85
N TYR A 437 -12.90 25.47 -5.99
CA TYR A 437 -14.07 25.64 -5.13
C TYR A 437 -13.73 25.56 -3.64
N PHE A 438 -12.99 24.52 -3.25
CA PHE A 438 -12.53 24.31 -1.88
C PHE A 438 -11.55 25.41 -1.44
N LEU A 439 -10.57 25.74 -2.27
CA LEU A 439 -9.52 26.72 -1.94
C LEU A 439 -10.10 28.12 -1.74
N HIS A 440 -11.01 28.56 -2.62
CA HIS A 440 -11.69 29.84 -2.48
C HIS A 440 -12.63 29.90 -1.27
N ARG A 441 -13.41 28.84 -1.03
CA ARG A 441 -14.34 28.78 0.11
C ARG A 441 -13.61 28.87 1.45
N THR A 442 -12.43 28.27 1.54
CA THR A 442 -11.63 28.23 2.78
C THR A 442 -10.62 29.37 2.91
N GLY A 443 -10.33 30.11 1.84
CA GLY A 443 -9.30 31.15 1.81
C GLY A 443 -7.88 30.60 1.91
N ILE A 444 -7.67 29.33 1.53
CA ILE A 444 -6.38 28.66 1.59
C ILE A 444 -5.51 29.11 0.39
N SER A 445 -4.26 29.50 0.66
CA SER A 445 -3.29 29.85 -0.39
C SER A 445 -2.93 28.64 -1.26
N MET A 446 -2.76 28.88 -2.57
CA MET A 446 -2.33 27.89 -3.56
C MET A 446 -0.97 27.25 -3.22
N GLU A 447 -0.11 27.96 -2.49
CA GLU A 447 1.22 27.47 -2.08
C GLU A 447 1.19 26.63 -0.79
N SER A 448 0.03 26.49 -0.14
CA SER A 448 -0.06 25.76 1.12
C SER A 448 0.10 24.24 0.93
N SER A 449 0.55 23.56 1.98
CA SER A 449 0.58 22.08 2.01
C SER A 449 -0.80 21.45 1.78
N THR A 450 -1.87 22.11 2.21
CA THR A 450 -3.26 21.67 1.95
C THR A 450 -3.62 21.76 0.48
N ALA A 451 -3.23 22.84 -0.21
CA ALA A 451 -3.44 22.98 -1.65
C ALA A 451 -2.63 21.95 -2.45
N LEU A 452 -1.37 21.71 -2.05
CA LEU A 452 -0.54 20.63 -2.62
C LEU A 452 -1.15 19.24 -2.41
N ALA A 453 -1.72 18.98 -1.23
CA ALA A 453 -2.43 17.72 -0.94
C ALA A 453 -3.71 17.57 -1.78
N ALA A 454 -4.48 18.65 -1.97
CA ALA A 454 -5.65 18.65 -2.87
C ALA A 454 -5.24 18.38 -4.32
N ALA A 455 -4.16 19.01 -4.81
CA ALA A 455 -3.63 18.74 -6.14
C ALA A 455 -3.11 17.29 -6.27
N SER A 456 -2.48 16.75 -5.22
CA SER A 456 -2.04 15.35 -5.19
C SER A 456 -3.22 14.38 -5.24
N MET A 457 -4.31 14.68 -4.54
CA MET A 457 -5.55 13.88 -4.59
C MET A 457 -6.09 13.81 -6.02
N LEU A 458 -6.13 14.94 -6.73
CA LEU A 458 -6.60 15.00 -8.12
C LEU A 458 -5.69 14.22 -9.09
N ARG A 459 -4.36 14.37 -8.95
CA ARG A 459 -3.39 13.64 -9.79
C ARG A 459 -3.41 12.13 -9.52
N ASN A 460 -3.38 11.74 -8.26
CA ASN A 460 -3.23 10.32 -7.88
C ASN A 460 -4.56 9.56 -7.97
N GLY A 461 -5.70 10.23 -7.85
CA GLY A 461 -7.02 9.60 -7.78
C GLY A 461 -7.46 8.86 -9.05
N TRP A 462 -6.85 9.15 -10.21
CA TRP A 462 -7.28 8.61 -11.50
C TRP A 462 -6.13 8.05 -12.37
N LEU A 463 -4.99 8.72 -12.43
CA LEU A 463 -3.90 8.43 -13.37
C LEU A 463 -2.96 7.28 -12.92
N TYR A 464 -2.97 6.92 -11.63
CA TYR A 464 -1.94 6.07 -11.05
C TYR A 464 -1.97 4.61 -11.52
N SER A 465 -3.13 4.08 -11.94
CA SER A 465 -3.26 2.70 -12.41
C SER A 465 -2.45 2.44 -13.69
N MET A 466 -2.37 3.40 -14.61
CA MET A 466 -1.56 3.26 -15.84
C MET A 466 -0.07 3.35 -15.53
N LEU A 467 0.34 4.29 -14.68
CA LEU A 467 1.73 4.43 -14.26
C LEU A 467 2.20 3.22 -13.44
N ASP A 468 1.35 2.67 -12.56
CA ASP A 468 1.65 1.45 -11.81
C ASP A 468 1.75 0.24 -12.74
N LEU A 469 0.87 0.14 -13.73
CA LEU A 469 0.96 -0.91 -14.74
C LEU A 469 2.30 -0.82 -15.50
N MET A 470 2.74 0.39 -15.87
CA MET A 470 4.05 0.60 -16.50
C MET A 470 5.24 0.20 -15.60
N ARG A 471 5.11 0.28 -14.27
CA ARG A 471 6.14 -0.21 -13.32
C ARG A 471 6.19 -1.74 -13.20
N ARG A 472 5.14 -2.44 -13.64
CA ARG A 472 5.01 -3.91 -13.51
C ARG A 472 5.18 -4.64 -14.83
N LEU A 473 4.81 -4.02 -15.94
CA LEU A 473 5.00 -4.60 -17.26
C LEU A 473 6.50 -4.70 -17.59
N PRO A 474 6.90 -5.66 -18.44
CA PRO A 474 8.30 -5.80 -18.82
C PRO A 474 8.86 -4.48 -19.37
N PRO A 475 9.93 -3.93 -18.76
CA PRO A 475 10.47 -2.63 -19.15
C PRO A 475 11.17 -2.66 -20.52
N THR A 476 11.45 -3.85 -21.06
CA THR A 476 11.92 -4.01 -22.45
C THR A 476 10.84 -3.68 -23.48
N ARG A 477 9.58 -3.58 -23.08
CA ARG A 477 8.43 -3.32 -23.95
C ARG A 477 7.76 -1.97 -23.68
N THR A 478 8.46 -1.03 -23.04
CA THR A 478 7.90 0.27 -22.63
C THR A 478 7.20 0.98 -23.78
N GLU A 479 7.78 1.07 -24.98
CA GLU A 479 7.15 1.72 -26.14
C GLU A 479 5.83 1.04 -26.54
N GLU A 480 5.81 -0.29 -26.61
CA GLU A 480 4.60 -1.06 -26.94
C GLU A 480 3.53 -0.91 -25.87
N ASN A 481 3.93 -0.91 -24.60
CA ASN A 481 3.03 -0.78 -23.46
C ASN A 481 2.39 0.62 -23.42
N VAL A 482 3.18 1.68 -23.62
CA VAL A 482 2.68 3.06 -23.71
C VAL A 482 1.72 3.20 -24.89
N SER A 483 2.10 2.72 -26.08
CA SER A 483 1.23 2.76 -27.26
C SER A 483 -0.08 2.01 -27.05
N ALA A 484 -0.03 0.83 -26.41
CA ALA A 484 -1.22 0.06 -26.07
C ALA A 484 -2.12 0.82 -25.08
N LEU A 485 -1.55 1.47 -24.06
CA LEU A 485 -2.30 2.23 -23.07
C LEU A 485 -2.94 3.49 -23.66
N ILE A 486 -2.22 4.23 -24.51
CA ILE A 486 -2.77 5.36 -25.26
C ILE A 486 -3.95 4.92 -26.13
N ARG A 487 -3.87 3.75 -26.77
CA ARG A 487 -4.98 3.22 -27.56
C ARG A 487 -6.19 2.82 -26.70
N ILE A 488 -5.96 2.35 -25.48
CA ILE A 488 -7.03 1.94 -24.56
C ILE A 488 -7.69 3.17 -23.93
N CYS A 489 -6.90 4.18 -23.58
CA CYS A 489 -7.35 5.39 -22.90
C CYS A 489 -6.72 6.65 -23.55
N PRO A 490 -7.20 7.04 -24.74
CA PRO A 490 -6.64 8.16 -25.50
C PRO A 490 -6.75 9.51 -24.77
N GLU A 491 -7.70 9.66 -23.86
CA GLU A 491 -7.90 10.87 -23.06
C GLU A 491 -6.74 11.18 -22.09
N TYR A 492 -5.91 10.19 -21.75
CA TYR A 492 -4.73 10.36 -20.89
C TYR A 492 -3.41 10.31 -21.67
N ALA A 493 -3.45 10.42 -23.00
CA ALA A 493 -2.25 10.27 -23.83
C ALA A 493 -1.16 11.29 -23.47
N ASP A 494 -1.53 12.57 -23.33
CA ASP A 494 -0.60 13.65 -23.00
C ASP A 494 -0.01 13.48 -21.59
N ASP A 495 -0.86 13.13 -20.61
CA ASP A 495 -0.42 12.86 -19.24
C ASP A 495 0.53 11.66 -19.16
N LEU A 496 0.22 10.58 -19.89
CA LEU A 496 1.02 9.36 -19.91
C LEU A 496 2.37 9.58 -20.60
N LEU A 497 2.39 10.25 -21.75
CA LEU A 497 3.62 10.60 -22.47
C LEU A 497 4.49 11.56 -21.64
N GLY A 498 3.87 12.52 -20.94
CA GLY A 498 4.59 13.43 -20.04
C GLY A 498 5.13 12.79 -18.77
N SER A 499 4.59 11.63 -18.36
CA SER A 499 4.91 10.99 -17.07
C SER A 499 5.74 9.70 -17.20
N VAL A 500 5.87 9.14 -18.40
CA VAL A 500 6.55 7.86 -18.63
C VAL A 500 7.72 8.06 -19.58
N ASP A 501 8.92 8.04 -19.01
CA ASP A 501 10.14 8.05 -19.81
C ASP A 501 10.21 6.82 -20.74
N GLN A 502 10.53 7.05 -22.01
CA GLN A 502 10.73 6.01 -23.03
C GLN A 502 12.22 5.89 -23.43
N PRO A 503 12.66 4.73 -23.94
CA PRO A 503 14.02 4.57 -24.46
C PRO A 503 14.36 5.63 -25.51
N LEU A 504 15.57 6.20 -25.43
CA LEU A 504 15.97 7.30 -26.29
C LEU A 504 16.23 6.82 -27.72
N LYS A 505 15.73 7.56 -28.70
CA LYS A 505 15.90 7.25 -30.13
C LYS A 505 17.01 8.11 -30.71
N VAL A 506 17.96 7.48 -31.40
CA VAL A 506 19.00 8.20 -32.14
C VAL A 506 18.43 8.62 -33.49
N ARG A 507 18.55 9.91 -33.81
CA ARG A 507 18.22 10.49 -35.11
C ARG A 507 19.44 11.24 -35.65
N THR A 508 19.50 11.43 -36.97
CA THR A 508 20.58 12.19 -37.61
C THR A 508 20.04 13.51 -38.14
N ASP A 509 20.66 14.61 -37.75
CA ASP A 509 20.36 15.92 -38.28
C ASP A 509 20.81 16.02 -39.75
N ARG A 510 19.85 16.25 -40.66
CA ARG A 510 20.12 16.32 -42.09
C ARG A 510 20.99 17.50 -42.51
N ALA A 511 20.95 18.60 -41.76
CA ALA A 511 21.70 19.81 -42.08
C ALA A 511 23.17 19.70 -41.64
N THR A 512 23.43 19.06 -40.50
CA THR A 512 24.78 18.99 -39.91
C THR A 512 25.44 17.61 -40.04
N GLY A 513 24.67 16.56 -40.32
CA GLY A 513 25.14 15.16 -40.35
C GLY A 513 25.44 14.58 -38.97
N LYS A 514 25.11 15.29 -37.88
CA LYS A 514 25.37 14.85 -36.50
C LYS A 514 24.17 14.10 -35.93
N ASP A 515 24.45 13.08 -35.13
CA ASP A 515 23.42 12.37 -34.40
C ASP A 515 22.92 13.18 -33.20
N TYR A 516 21.64 13.01 -32.87
CA TYR A 516 20.97 13.59 -31.70
C TYR A 516 19.97 12.60 -31.10
N LEU A 517 19.61 12.82 -29.84
CA LEU A 517 18.68 11.99 -29.10
C LEU A 517 17.28 12.61 -29.11
N ALA A 518 16.29 11.81 -29.49
CA ALA A 518 14.89 12.17 -29.58
C ALA A 518 14.10 11.59 -28.40
N CYS A 519 13.28 12.46 -27.79
CA CYS A 519 12.38 12.19 -26.68
C CYS A 519 11.18 13.15 -26.77
N ASP A 520 10.23 13.08 -25.83
CA ASP A 520 9.05 13.93 -25.87
C ASP A 520 9.38 15.42 -25.63
N TYR A 521 10.47 15.74 -24.91
CA TYR A 521 10.88 17.14 -24.64
C TYR A 521 11.41 17.92 -25.84
N ASN A 522 11.77 17.25 -26.95
CA ASN A 522 12.15 17.92 -28.19
C ASN A 522 11.22 17.57 -29.35
N ARG A 523 10.03 17.05 -29.04
CA ARG A 523 9.00 16.66 -29.99
C ARG A 523 7.92 17.72 -30.07
N ASP A 524 7.47 18.00 -31.29
CA ASP A 524 6.27 18.79 -31.57
C ASP A 524 5.47 18.07 -32.67
N GLY A 525 4.28 17.58 -32.32
CA GLY A 525 3.53 16.64 -33.16
C GLY A 525 4.35 15.38 -33.49
N GLU A 526 4.67 15.17 -34.77
CA GLU A 526 5.50 14.04 -35.24
C GLU A 526 6.95 14.44 -35.56
N SER A 527 7.29 15.72 -35.33
CA SER A 527 8.57 16.30 -35.66
C SER A 527 9.47 16.44 -34.42
N PHE A 528 10.78 16.31 -34.63
CA PHE A 528 11.76 16.41 -33.54
C PHE A 528 12.80 17.49 -33.86
N ARG A 529 13.07 18.37 -32.89
CA ARG A 529 14.05 19.46 -33.02
C ARG A 529 15.46 18.94 -32.83
N SER A 530 16.35 19.20 -33.79
CA SER A 530 17.79 18.95 -33.66
C SER A 530 18.44 20.00 -32.74
N PRO A 531 19.31 19.60 -31.79
CA PRO A 531 20.06 20.54 -30.97
C PRO A 531 21.17 21.24 -31.76
N TRP A 532 21.52 20.76 -32.96
CA TRP A 532 22.62 21.30 -33.77
C TRP A 532 22.12 22.37 -34.74
N SER A 533 21.22 22.03 -35.65
CA SER A 533 20.61 22.97 -36.61
C SER A 533 19.53 23.86 -36.01
N ASN A 534 18.92 23.43 -34.89
CA ASN A 534 17.69 24.01 -34.34
C ASN A 534 16.46 23.84 -35.25
N GLU A 535 16.52 22.92 -36.22
CA GLU A 535 15.42 22.64 -37.16
C GLU A 535 14.67 21.37 -36.73
N TYR A 536 13.37 21.33 -37.03
CA TYR A 536 12.52 20.16 -36.85
C TYR A 536 12.62 19.20 -38.05
N ASP A 537 12.64 17.89 -37.81
CA ASP A 537 12.50 16.85 -38.85
C ASP A 537 11.36 15.86 -38.50
N PRO A 538 10.29 15.77 -39.32
CA PRO A 538 10.02 16.56 -40.54
C PRO A 538 9.92 18.09 -40.30
N PRO A 539 10.17 18.95 -41.32
CA PRO A 539 10.09 20.39 -41.18
C PRO A 539 8.73 20.86 -40.67
N LEU A 540 8.75 21.80 -39.73
CA LEU A 540 7.57 22.33 -39.06
C LEU A 540 7.75 23.85 -38.85
N ASP A 541 6.79 24.64 -39.34
CA ASP A 541 6.93 26.11 -39.44
C ASP A 541 6.59 26.83 -38.12
N ASP A 542 5.74 26.23 -37.29
CA ASP A 542 5.21 26.77 -36.02
C ASP A 542 5.74 26.06 -34.77
N GLY A 543 6.89 25.40 -34.90
CA GLY A 543 7.44 24.55 -33.85
C GLY A 543 8.01 25.35 -32.69
N THR A 544 7.84 24.83 -31.48
CA THR A 544 8.34 25.52 -30.29
C THR A 544 9.87 25.61 -30.31
N ILE A 545 10.43 26.82 -30.20
CA ILE A 545 11.88 27.08 -30.18
C ILE A 545 12.27 27.96 -28.99
N PRO A 546 13.46 27.74 -28.39
CA PRO A 546 13.92 28.55 -27.26
C PRO A 546 14.23 29.98 -27.67
N THR A 547 14.14 30.92 -26.71
CA THR A 547 14.55 32.32 -26.95
C THR A 547 16.01 32.42 -27.40
N PRO A 548 16.42 33.48 -28.15
CA PRO A 548 17.81 33.62 -28.61
C PRO A 548 18.87 33.62 -27.50
N LYS A 549 18.50 34.07 -26.29
CA LYS A 549 19.35 34.00 -25.09
C LYS A 549 19.51 32.55 -24.64
N LEU A 550 18.39 31.83 -24.51
CA LEU A 550 18.37 30.45 -24.05
C LEU A 550 19.01 29.50 -25.07
N ARG A 551 18.82 29.73 -26.37
CA ARG A 551 19.48 28.96 -27.44
C ARG A 551 21.00 29.05 -27.39
N LYS A 552 21.57 30.20 -27.04
CA LYS A 552 23.04 30.32 -26.84
C LYS A 552 23.51 29.46 -25.67
N LEU A 553 22.73 29.40 -24.59
CA LEU A 553 23.02 28.55 -23.44
C LEU A 553 22.87 27.06 -23.80
N GLU A 554 21.85 26.70 -24.58
CA GLU A 554 21.60 25.34 -25.07
C GLU A 554 22.77 24.82 -25.93
N ILE A 555 23.31 25.66 -26.82
CA ILE A 555 24.49 25.31 -27.64
C ILE A 555 25.71 25.04 -26.74
N ALA A 556 26.00 25.94 -25.80
CA ALA A 556 27.11 25.76 -24.85
C ALA A 556 26.91 24.54 -23.94
N ALA A 557 25.67 24.24 -23.55
CA ALA A 557 25.35 23.05 -22.76
C ALA A 557 25.57 21.76 -23.56
N ASN A 558 25.19 21.73 -24.85
CA ASN A 558 25.46 20.59 -25.72
C ASN A 558 26.97 20.31 -25.84
N GLU A 559 27.81 21.35 -25.98
CA GLU A 559 29.27 21.19 -26.02
C GLU A 559 29.84 20.65 -24.69
N ALA A 560 29.35 21.17 -23.55
CA ALA A 560 29.78 20.72 -22.22
C ALA A 560 29.39 19.26 -21.94
N PHE A 561 28.14 18.88 -22.25
CA PHE A 561 27.65 17.53 -22.01
C PHE A 561 28.16 16.51 -23.04
N ASP A 562 28.55 16.92 -24.24
CA ASP A 562 29.29 16.04 -25.16
C ASP A 562 30.69 15.71 -24.63
N THR A 563 31.34 16.68 -23.96
CA THR A 563 32.60 16.43 -23.25
C THR A 563 32.39 15.51 -22.04
N TYR A 564 31.33 15.74 -21.26
CA TYR A 564 30.94 14.84 -20.16
C TYR A 564 30.71 13.40 -20.65
N ARG A 565 29.94 13.24 -21.74
CA ARG A 565 29.68 11.96 -22.39
C ARG A 565 30.99 11.27 -22.76
N GLU A 566 31.93 11.98 -23.40
CA GLU A 566 33.20 11.38 -23.79
C GLU A 566 34.02 10.90 -22.58
N MET A 567 34.07 11.70 -21.50
CA MET A 567 34.82 11.35 -20.28
C MET A 567 34.24 10.14 -19.52
N TYR A 568 32.91 10.00 -19.48
CA TYR A 568 32.24 8.98 -18.67
C TYR A 568 31.76 7.75 -19.45
N PHE A 569 31.44 7.91 -20.74
CA PHE A 569 30.85 6.86 -21.57
C PHE A 569 31.78 6.40 -22.70
N GLU A 570 32.87 7.12 -23.01
CA GLU A 570 33.84 6.78 -24.07
C GLU A 570 33.12 6.42 -25.40
N GLY A 571 32.23 7.31 -25.84
CA GLY A 571 31.37 7.14 -27.02
C GLY A 571 29.87 7.32 -26.69
N GLY A 572 29.00 6.76 -27.53
CA GLY A 572 27.55 7.00 -27.44
C GLY A 572 27.13 8.35 -28.03
N ALA A 573 25.92 8.80 -27.71
CA ALA A 573 25.37 10.08 -28.13
C ALA A 573 24.85 10.89 -26.93
N SER A 574 24.83 12.21 -27.07
CA SER A 574 24.27 13.14 -26.08
C SER A 574 23.49 14.25 -26.75
N SER A 575 22.48 14.78 -26.08
CA SER A 575 21.74 15.96 -26.55
C SER A 575 21.18 16.74 -25.37
N VAL A 576 21.16 18.07 -25.49
CA VAL A 576 20.58 18.97 -24.50
C VAL A 576 19.54 19.85 -25.17
N TYR A 577 18.35 19.92 -24.56
CA TYR A 577 17.27 20.80 -24.99
C TYR A 577 16.82 21.69 -23.84
N LEU A 578 16.67 22.99 -24.09
CA LEU A 578 16.20 23.97 -23.12
C LEU A 578 14.90 24.62 -23.63
N TRP A 579 14.01 24.99 -22.71
CA TRP A 579 12.80 25.74 -23.00
C TRP A 579 12.49 26.76 -21.90
N ASP A 580 11.85 27.86 -22.29
CA ASP A 580 11.48 28.95 -21.39
C ASP A 580 10.25 28.55 -20.53
N LEU A 581 10.16 29.06 -19.29
CA LEU A 581 9.00 28.87 -18.39
C LEU A 581 8.22 30.19 -18.21
N ASP A 582 6.92 30.09 -17.96
CA ASP A 582 6.02 31.26 -17.83
C ASP A 582 6.34 32.14 -16.62
N ASP A 583 6.98 31.60 -15.58
CA ASP A 583 7.36 32.28 -14.35
C ASP A 583 8.68 33.08 -14.46
N GLY A 584 9.29 33.10 -15.65
CA GLY A 584 10.54 33.78 -15.94
C GLY A 584 11.80 32.94 -15.68
N GLY A 585 11.65 31.67 -15.27
CA GLY A 585 12.72 30.68 -15.26
C GLY A 585 12.91 29.98 -16.61
N PHE A 586 13.69 28.91 -16.62
CA PHE A 586 13.79 27.99 -17.75
C PHE A 586 13.93 26.55 -17.25
N ALA A 587 13.65 25.61 -18.12
CA ALA A 587 13.88 24.19 -17.87
C ALA A 587 14.69 23.57 -19.01
N GLY A 588 15.17 22.37 -18.76
CA GLY A 588 15.95 21.65 -19.75
C GLY A 588 16.00 20.17 -19.50
N VAL A 589 16.37 19.43 -20.54
CA VAL A 589 16.68 18.01 -20.47
C VAL A 589 18.08 17.75 -20.99
N VAL A 590 18.85 16.95 -20.26
CA VAL A 590 20.13 16.39 -20.70
C VAL A 590 19.95 14.90 -20.95
N LEU A 591 20.28 14.46 -22.15
CA LEU A 591 20.10 13.09 -22.62
C LEU A 591 21.46 12.45 -22.91
N LEU A 592 21.66 11.22 -22.44
CA LEU A 592 22.86 10.43 -22.71
C LEU A 592 22.42 9.02 -23.13
N LYS A 593 22.98 8.50 -24.23
CA LYS A 593 22.72 7.13 -24.68
C LYS A 593 24.01 6.42 -25.05
N LYS A 594 24.22 5.24 -24.47
CA LYS A 594 25.29 4.32 -24.87
C LYS A 594 24.69 2.96 -25.20
N VAL A 595 25.05 2.43 -26.36
CA VAL A 595 24.69 1.07 -26.78
C VAL A 595 25.96 0.25 -26.90
N MET A 596 25.93 -0.97 -26.36
CA MET A 596 26.96 -1.97 -26.59
C MET A 596 26.66 -2.67 -27.92
N ASN A 597 27.61 -2.59 -28.85
CA ASN A 597 27.51 -3.25 -30.15
C ASN A 597 28.34 -4.56 -30.10
N PRO A 598 27.74 -5.70 -29.73
CA PRO A 598 28.45 -6.97 -29.72
C PRO A 598 28.84 -7.35 -31.15
N THR A 599 30.08 -7.78 -31.34
CA THR A 599 30.59 -8.28 -32.62
C THR A 599 30.36 -9.78 -32.78
N THR A 600 30.12 -10.49 -31.67
CA THR A 600 29.81 -11.93 -31.64
C THR A 600 28.52 -12.19 -30.84
N ALA A 601 27.85 -13.31 -31.12
CA ALA A 601 26.57 -13.64 -30.48
C ALA A 601 26.66 -13.88 -28.95
N PHE A 602 27.86 -14.15 -28.44
CA PHE A 602 28.14 -14.44 -27.03
C PHE A 602 28.73 -13.26 -26.28
N GLU A 603 29.06 -12.17 -26.98
CA GLU A 603 29.42 -10.93 -26.31
C GLU A 603 28.19 -10.33 -25.61
N PRO A 604 28.36 -9.79 -24.38
CA PRO A 604 27.31 -9.06 -23.71
C PRO A 604 26.79 -7.91 -24.58
N SER A 605 25.47 -7.76 -24.62
CA SER A 605 24.81 -6.66 -25.28
C SER A 605 24.00 -5.87 -24.27
N GLY A 606 23.71 -4.61 -24.58
CA GLY A 606 22.97 -3.77 -23.66
C GLY A 606 22.91 -2.31 -24.08
N SER A 607 22.07 -1.56 -23.38
CA SER A 607 21.94 -0.11 -23.55
C SER A 607 21.82 0.58 -22.20
N TRP A 608 22.33 1.81 -22.18
CA TRP A 608 22.20 2.76 -21.10
C TRP A 608 21.56 4.02 -21.67
N ASP A 609 20.49 4.49 -21.02
CA ASP A 609 19.78 5.71 -21.36
C ASP A 609 19.67 6.56 -20.08
N SER A 610 20.23 7.78 -20.08
CA SER A 610 20.04 8.77 -19.01
C SER A 610 19.18 9.93 -19.50
N ILE A 611 18.21 10.31 -18.68
CA ILE A 611 17.28 11.41 -18.91
C ILE A 611 17.30 12.30 -17.66
N HIS A 612 17.85 13.50 -17.78
CA HIS A 612 17.97 14.45 -16.69
C HIS A 612 17.15 15.70 -16.99
N VAL A 613 15.95 15.76 -16.42
CA VAL A 613 15.06 16.92 -16.54
C VAL A 613 15.33 17.86 -15.37
N PHE A 614 15.58 19.13 -15.65
CA PHE A 614 15.78 20.13 -14.62
C PHE A 614 14.97 21.40 -14.84
N GLU A 615 14.56 22.03 -13.74
CA GLU A 615 13.95 23.35 -13.70
C GLU A 615 14.91 24.31 -12.99
N ALA A 616 15.09 25.52 -13.51
CA ALA A 616 15.93 26.56 -12.95
C ALA A 616 15.13 27.86 -12.75
N ALA A 617 14.85 28.19 -11.49
CA ALA A 617 14.16 29.41 -11.10
C ALA A 617 15.17 30.47 -10.59
N GLU A 618 15.43 31.49 -11.41
CA GLU A 618 16.35 32.58 -11.07
C GLU A 618 15.80 33.48 -9.95
N ARG A 619 16.60 33.71 -8.89
CA ARG A 619 16.29 34.58 -7.75
C ARG A 619 17.48 35.48 -7.42
N GLY A 620 17.53 36.66 -8.06
CA GLY A 620 18.58 37.65 -7.80
C GLY A 620 19.97 37.20 -8.28
N ARG A 621 20.84 36.78 -7.34
CA ARG A 621 22.20 36.29 -7.62
C ARG A 621 22.35 34.76 -7.45
N GLY A 622 21.25 34.05 -7.37
CA GLY A 622 21.23 32.59 -7.32
C GLY A 622 20.04 32.04 -8.09
N ALA A 623 19.99 30.73 -8.27
CA ALA A 623 18.81 30.03 -8.74
C ALA A 623 18.52 28.82 -7.87
N HIS A 624 17.25 28.51 -7.79
CA HIS A 624 16.76 27.25 -7.29
C HIS A 624 16.71 26.24 -8.44
N TYR A 625 17.33 25.08 -8.25
CA TYR A 625 17.36 24.00 -9.23
C TYR A 625 16.61 22.79 -8.71
N LYS A 626 15.71 22.25 -9.53
CA LYS A 626 15.05 20.96 -9.29
C LYS A 626 15.47 20.02 -10.40
N LEU A 627 16.08 18.89 -10.04
CA LEU A 627 16.59 17.87 -10.97
C LEU A 627 15.85 16.56 -10.75
N THR A 628 15.19 16.06 -11.79
CA THR A 628 14.61 14.72 -11.88
C THR A 628 15.43 13.91 -12.88
N SER A 629 16.02 12.81 -12.44
CA SER A 629 16.89 11.97 -13.25
C SER A 629 16.34 10.55 -13.33
N THR A 630 16.22 10.04 -14.56
CA THR A 630 15.87 8.66 -14.86
C THR A 630 17.03 7.99 -15.58
N VAL A 631 17.42 6.79 -15.13
CA VAL A 631 18.34 5.91 -15.84
C VAL A 631 17.62 4.64 -16.22
N MET A 632 17.69 4.25 -17.49
CA MET A 632 17.24 2.94 -17.97
C MET A 632 18.44 2.10 -18.34
N LEU A 633 18.43 0.85 -17.88
CA LEU A 633 19.46 -0.13 -18.14
C LEU A 633 18.85 -1.38 -18.75
N HIS A 634 19.44 -1.84 -19.84
CA HIS A 634 19.15 -3.13 -20.44
C HIS A 634 20.47 -3.88 -20.65
N LEU A 635 20.55 -5.11 -20.15
CA LEU A 635 21.72 -5.98 -20.27
C LEU A 635 21.27 -7.38 -20.65
N VAL A 636 21.91 -7.95 -21.66
CA VAL A 636 21.68 -9.33 -22.10
C VAL A 636 23.03 -10.04 -22.22
N THR A 637 23.13 -11.19 -21.58
CA THR A 637 24.31 -12.07 -21.65
C THR A 637 23.88 -13.45 -22.12
N ARG A 638 24.69 -14.06 -22.99
CA ARG A 638 24.46 -15.41 -23.53
C ARG A 638 25.67 -16.27 -23.24
N HIS A 639 25.47 -17.46 -22.72
CA HIS A 639 26.53 -18.42 -22.44
C HIS A 639 26.42 -19.66 -23.34
N ASN A 640 27.56 -20.11 -23.88
CA ASN A 640 27.69 -21.39 -24.58
C ASN A 640 28.74 -22.25 -23.87
N SER A 641 28.42 -23.52 -23.67
CA SER A 641 29.28 -24.49 -22.98
C SER A 641 30.40 -25.07 -23.87
N ASP A 642 30.46 -24.68 -25.16
CA ASP A 642 31.42 -25.24 -26.13
C ASP A 642 32.79 -24.51 -26.19
N SER A 643 33.04 -23.44 -25.40
CA SER A 643 34.22 -22.57 -25.57
C SER A 643 35.18 -22.43 -24.38
N GLU A 644 35.14 -23.31 -23.37
CA GLU A 644 36.28 -23.46 -22.45
C GLU A 644 37.11 -24.69 -22.85
N THR A 645 38.22 -24.41 -23.53
CA THR A 645 39.31 -25.35 -23.72
C THR A 645 39.91 -25.73 -22.38
N ASP A 646 39.52 -26.89 -21.84
CA ASP A 646 40.28 -27.68 -20.87
C ASP A 646 41.60 -28.16 -21.49
N ALA A 647 42.47 -27.21 -21.80
CA ALA A 647 43.86 -27.45 -22.13
C ALA A 647 44.72 -27.05 -20.94
N GLU A 648 44.57 -27.72 -19.79
CA GLU A 648 45.70 -28.19 -18.99
C GLU A 648 45.29 -29.00 -17.75
N LYS A 649 45.80 -30.23 -17.70
CA LYS A 649 46.09 -31.08 -16.51
C LYS A 649 44.92 -31.85 -15.88
N GLY A 650 44.89 -33.15 -16.19
CA GLY A 650 44.19 -34.13 -15.35
C GLY A 650 44.13 -35.54 -15.93
N ASN A 651 45.25 -36.25 -15.89
CA ASN A 651 45.34 -37.67 -16.22
C ASN A 651 44.43 -38.49 -15.28
N GLY A 652 43.31 -39.03 -15.78
CA GLY A 652 42.35 -39.79 -14.97
C GLY A 652 41.47 -40.70 -15.82
N SER A 653 41.75 -42.00 -15.75
CA SER A 653 41.10 -43.09 -16.47
C SER A 653 39.57 -43.16 -16.26
N GLY A 654 38.83 -42.98 -17.37
CA GLY A 654 37.75 -43.86 -17.81
C GLY A 654 36.53 -44.07 -16.90
N ASN A 655 35.43 -43.39 -17.21
CA ASN A 655 34.12 -44.05 -17.26
C ASN A 655 33.27 -43.45 -18.39
N LYS A 656 33.22 -44.13 -19.53
CA LYS A 656 32.32 -43.81 -20.64
C LYS A 656 30.96 -44.45 -20.34
N ASN A 657 30.03 -43.70 -19.79
CA ASN A 657 28.61 -44.01 -19.90
C ASN A 657 27.90 -42.84 -20.60
N GLY A 658 27.38 -43.13 -21.78
CA GLY A 658 26.66 -42.19 -22.61
C GLY A 658 25.36 -41.75 -21.95
N GLY A 659 25.27 -40.46 -21.65
CA GLY A 659 24.02 -39.71 -21.60
C GLY A 659 24.20 -38.53 -22.55
N ALA A 660 23.23 -38.26 -23.41
CA ALA A 660 23.25 -37.10 -24.29
C ALA A 660 23.56 -35.85 -23.44
N GLY A 661 24.69 -35.19 -23.70
CA GLY A 661 25.05 -33.95 -23.03
C GLY A 661 24.01 -32.90 -23.38
N TRP A 662 23.27 -32.42 -22.38
CA TRP A 662 22.34 -31.31 -22.56
C TRP A 662 23.19 -30.08 -22.86
N LYS A 663 23.14 -29.59 -24.10
CA LYS A 663 23.73 -28.29 -24.46
C LYS A 663 22.99 -27.23 -23.67
N HIS A 664 23.65 -26.64 -22.68
CA HIS A 664 23.12 -25.49 -21.95
C HIS A 664 23.49 -24.23 -22.72
N GLU A 665 22.56 -23.77 -23.56
CA GLU A 665 22.50 -22.36 -23.96
C GLU A 665 21.66 -21.63 -22.91
N GLY A 666 22.26 -20.65 -22.24
CA GLY A 666 21.58 -19.83 -21.24
C GLY A 666 21.62 -18.37 -21.64
N GLU A 667 20.46 -17.73 -21.72
CA GLU A 667 20.34 -16.27 -21.88
C GLU A 667 19.83 -15.66 -20.56
N VAL A 668 20.51 -14.61 -20.09
CA VAL A 668 20.08 -13.81 -18.96
C VAL A 668 19.86 -12.38 -19.45
N SER A 669 18.62 -11.91 -19.34
CA SER A 669 18.23 -10.52 -19.62
C SER A 669 17.86 -9.83 -18.30
N LEU A 670 18.50 -8.69 -18.04
CA LEU A 670 18.25 -7.83 -16.89
C LEU A 670 17.89 -6.44 -17.42
N SER A 671 16.74 -5.92 -16.99
CA SER A 671 16.21 -4.68 -17.53
C SER A 671 15.37 -3.92 -16.51
N GLY A 672 15.32 -2.59 -16.69
CA GLY A 672 14.48 -1.71 -15.89
C GLY A 672 15.03 -0.29 -15.80
N SER A 673 14.39 0.52 -14.98
CA SER A 673 14.70 1.94 -14.82
C SER A 673 14.69 2.36 -13.35
N MET A 674 15.35 3.48 -13.07
CA MET A 674 15.37 4.11 -11.74
C MET A 674 15.24 5.62 -11.90
N THR A 675 14.31 6.22 -11.15
CA THR A 675 14.10 7.67 -11.12
C THR A 675 14.39 8.24 -9.74
N ARG A 676 15.09 9.38 -9.70
CA ARG A 676 15.44 10.13 -8.47
C ARG A 676 15.25 11.63 -8.68
N GLN A 677 14.89 12.34 -7.61
CA GLN A 677 14.74 13.80 -7.61
C GLN A 677 15.63 14.43 -6.53
N THR A 678 16.17 15.61 -6.81
CA THR A 678 16.87 16.47 -5.85
C THR A 678 16.63 17.94 -6.14
N GLU A 679 16.66 18.78 -5.11
CA GLU A 679 16.48 20.23 -5.20
C GLU A 679 17.59 20.94 -4.45
N GLN A 680 18.19 21.97 -5.04
CA GLN A 680 19.32 22.70 -4.48
C GLN A 680 19.35 24.16 -4.96
N ASP A 681 19.76 25.08 -4.08
CA ASP A 681 20.01 26.47 -4.42
C ASP A 681 21.50 26.70 -4.69
N TRP A 682 21.83 27.27 -5.86
CA TRP A 682 23.22 27.58 -6.22
C TRP A 682 23.38 29.04 -6.69
N PRO A 683 24.52 29.69 -6.40
CA PRO A 683 24.79 31.03 -6.86
C PRO A 683 24.98 31.08 -8.38
N ILE A 684 24.64 32.23 -8.98
CA ILE A 684 24.83 32.54 -10.39
C ILE A 684 25.76 33.75 -10.49
N VAL A 685 26.89 33.57 -11.15
CA VAL A 685 27.82 34.66 -11.47
C VAL A 685 27.51 35.22 -12.86
N ASP A 686 27.23 34.33 -13.80
CA ASP A 686 26.95 34.59 -15.20
C ASP A 686 26.11 33.43 -15.79
N SER A 687 25.67 33.53 -17.05
CA SER A 687 24.83 32.49 -17.66
C SER A 687 25.50 31.11 -17.74
N SER A 688 26.83 31.02 -17.82
CA SER A 688 27.54 29.73 -17.82
C SER A 688 27.49 29.01 -16.46
N SER A 689 27.19 29.75 -15.38
CA SER A 689 27.00 29.18 -14.05
C SER A 689 25.88 28.13 -14.04
N HIS A 690 24.84 28.27 -14.85
CA HIS A 690 23.77 27.27 -14.95
C HIS A 690 24.30 25.91 -15.42
N ILE A 691 25.13 25.89 -16.46
CA ILE A 691 25.73 24.64 -16.99
C ILE A 691 26.60 23.98 -15.93
N THR A 692 27.40 24.77 -15.20
CA THR A 692 28.27 24.23 -14.15
C THR A 692 27.47 23.67 -12.97
N ASN A 693 26.42 24.38 -12.54
CA ASN A 693 25.56 23.95 -11.43
C ASN A 693 24.77 22.69 -11.79
N THR A 694 24.12 22.66 -12.96
CA THR A 694 23.36 21.47 -13.41
C THR A 694 24.28 20.30 -13.73
N GLY A 695 25.45 20.55 -14.34
CA GLY A 695 26.47 19.53 -14.59
C GLY A 695 26.92 18.82 -13.31
N ARG A 696 27.20 19.56 -12.23
CA ARG A 696 27.54 18.97 -10.92
C ARG A 696 26.40 18.15 -10.33
N MET A 697 25.17 18.68 -10.38
CA MET A 697 24.00 17.95 -9.87
C MET A 697 23.77 16.65 -10.64
N ILE A 698 23.93 16.66 -11.96
CA ILE A 698 23.79 15.49 -12.83
C ILE A 698 24.90 14.47 -12.55
N GLU A 699 26.16 14.90 -12.50
CA GLU A 699 27.31 14.03 -12.21
C GLU A 699 27.16 13.31 -10.85
N GLU A 700 26.80 14.06 -9.80
CA GLU A 700 26.55 13.47 -8.48
C GLU A 700 25.36 12.49 -8.49
N MET A 701 24.30 12.81 -9.23
CA MET A 701 23.10 11.99 -9.31
C MET A 701 23.36 10.70 -10.09
N GLU A 702 24.00 10.77 -11.26
CA GLU A 702 24.40 9.61 -12.04
C GLU A 702 25.33 8.68 -11.25
N PHE A 703 26.30 9.24 -10.52
CA PHE A 703 27.19 8.44 -9.68
C PHE A 703 26.42 7.65 -8.62
N LYS A 704 25.50 8.31 -7.91
CA LYS A 704 24.63 7.67 -6.90
C LYS A 704 23.72 6.60 -7.52
N MET A 705 23.06 6.92 -8.64
CA MET A 705 22.15 6.01 -9.32
C MET A 705 22.89 4.78 -9.87
N ARG A 706 24.09 4.96 -10.44
CA ARG A 706 24.95 3.84 -10.89
C ARG A 706 25.28 2.89 -9.74
N GLY A 707 25.64 3.41 -8.57
CA GLY A 707 25.89 2.61 -7.37
C GLY A 707 24.66 1.80 -6.93
N LEU A 708 23.48 2.43 -6.92
CA LEU A 708 22.22 1.77 -6.57
C LEU A 708 21.82 0.69 -7.59
N LEU A 709 21.97 0.98 -8.89
CA LEU A 709 21.71 0.01 -9.95
C LEU A 709 22.61 -1.22 -9.79
N GLN A 710 23.88 -1.04 -9.46
CA GLN A 710 24.80 -2.14 -9.21
C GLN A 710 24.34 -3.03 -8.05
N GLU A 711 23.91 -2.43 -6.92
CA GLU A 711 23.43 -3.17 -5.74
C GLU A 711 22.14 -3.95 -6.04
N VAL A 712 21.18 -3.32 -6.73
CA VAL A 712 19.89 -3.94 -7.02
C VAL A 712 20.02 -5.03 -8.09
N TYR A 713 20.65 -4.72 -9.23
CA TYR A 713 20.70 -5.62 -10.39
C TYR A 713 21.66 -6.80 -10.24
N PHE A 714 22.72 -6.67 -9.44
CA PHE A 714 23.72 -7.72 -9.28
C PHE A 714 23.82 -8.27 -7.86
N GLY A 715 23.26 -7.57 -6.87
CA GLY A 715 23.14 -8.05 -5.49
C GLY A 715 21.78 -8.70 -5.26
N LYS A 716 20.71 -7.90 -5.17
CA LYS A 716 19.38 -8.37 -4.73
C LYS A 716 18.76 -9.41 -5.65
N THR A 717 18.79 -9.20 -6.97
CA THR A 717 18.26 -10.16 -7.96
C THR A 717 18.96 -11.51 -7.85
N ARG A 718 20.29 -11.49 -7.69
CA ARG A 718 21.13 -12.67 -7.52
C ARG A 718 20.74 -13.41 -6.23
N ASP A 719 20.64 -12.70 -5.11
CA ASP A 719 20.30 -13.29 -3.82
C ASP A 719 18.89 -13.94 -3.85
N ILE A 720 17.91 -13.31 -4.50
CA ILE A 720 16.57 -13.89 -4.72
C ILE A 720 16.64 -15.18 -5.54
N VAL A 721 17.43 -15.21 -6.62
CA VAL A 721 17.59 -16.42 -7.45
C VAL A 721 18.22 -17.56 -6.64
N TYR A 722 19.22 -17.28 -5.80
CA TYR A 722 19.83 -18.28 -4.93
C TYR A 722 18.89 -18.76 -3.82
N ASP A 723 18.02 -17.90 -3.27
CA ASP A 723 17.00 -18.28 -2.29
C ASP A 723 15.92 -19.20 -2.90
N LEU A 724 15.56 -19.00 -4.18
CA LEU A 724 14.57 -19.84 -4.87
C LEU A 724 15.10 -21.25 -5.18
N ARG A 725 16.41 -21.38 -5.41
CA ARG A 725 17.06 -22.66 -5.68
C ARG A 725 18.46 -22.68 -5.08
N SER A 726 18.55 -23.11 -3.82
CA SER A 726 19.84 -23.33 -3.18
C SER A 726 20.55 -24.54 -3.78
N VAL A 727 21.82 -24.37 -4.11
CA VAL A 727 22.71 -25.47 -4.51
C VAL A 727 23.17 -26.27 -3.28
N GLU A 728 23.14 -25.64 -2.11
CA GLU A 728 23.48 -26.24 -0.83
C GLU A 728 22.24 -26.74 -0.08
N ASP A 729 22.44 -27.69 0.84
CA ASP A 729 21.35 -28.20 1.66
C ASP A 729 20.80 -27.12 2.61
N LEU A 730 19.50 -26.89 2.56
CA LEU A 730 18.77 -25.86 3.33
C LEU A 730 19.00 -25.95 4.85
N ALA A 731 19.25 -27.15 5.38
CA ALA A 731 19.54 -27.34 6.81
C ALA A 731 20.94 -26.85 7.20
N THR A 732 21.89 -26.83 6.26
CA THR A 732 23.25 -26.33 6.48
C THR A 732 23.27 -24.81 6.48
N GLU A 733 22.55 -24.18 5.54
CA GLU A 733 22.43 -22.73 5.46
C GLU A 733 21.71 -22.12 6.69
N ARG A 734 20.64 -22.78 7.18
CA ARG A 734 19.96 -22.39 8.43
C ARG A 734 20.90 -22.41 9.63
N ARG A 735 21.71 -23.46 9.78
CA ARG A 735 22.72 -23.56 10.86
C ARG A 735 23.76 -22.45 10.77
N GLN A 736 24.18 -22.09 9.56
CA GLN A 736 25.15 -21.00 9.36
C GLN A 736 24.55 -19.63 9.70
N ARG A 737 23.29 -19.35 9.35
CA ARG A 737 22.57 -18.13 9.76
C ARG A 737 22.38 -18.04 11.28
N GLU A 738 22.09 -19.16 11.95
CA GLU A 738 21.97 -19.22 13.41
C GLU A 738 23.31 -18.93 14.10
N LEU A 739 24.40 -19.55 13.63
CA LEU A 739 25.76 -19.26 14.09
C LEU A 739 26.15 -17.79 13.89
N GLN A 740 25.78 -17.21 12.75
CA GLN A 740 26.07 -15.81 12.44
C GLN A 740 25.27 -14.86 13.34
N LYS A 741 23.98 -15.13 13.61
CA LYS A 741 23.18 -14.38 14.59
C LYS A 741 23.75 -14.47 16.00
N GLU A 742 24.22 -15.66 16.41
CA GLU A 742 24.83 -15.87 17.72
C GLU A 742 26.16 -15.08 17.84
N LEU A 743 26.98 -15.09 16.80
CA LEU A 743 28.24 -14.32 16.75
C LEU A 743 28.00 -12.81 16.80
N VAL A 744 27.04 -12.29 16.04
CA VAL A 744 26.68 -10.85 16.06
C VAL A 744 26.12 -10.45 17.43
N GLY A 745 25.27 -11.29 18.03
CA GLY A 745 24.74 -11.07 19.38
C GLY A 745 25.81 -11.11 20.48
N ARG A 746 26.91 -11.84 20.27
CA ARG A 746 28.07 -11.87 21.18
C ARG A 746 29.03 -10.70 20.95
N LEU A 747 29.16 -10.21 19.72
CA LEU A 747 29.99 -9.05 19.37
C LEU A 747 29.35 -7.72 19.77
N GLY A 748 28.01 -7.60 19.71
CA GLY A 748 27.29 -6.41 20.20
C GLY A 748 27.17 -6.32 21.74
N LYS A 749 27.65 -7.33 22.46
CA LYS A 749 27.73 -7.37 23.94
C LYS A 749 29.16 -7.18 24.48
N ARG A 750 30.13 -6.96 23.61
CA ARG A 750 31.48 -6.50 23.95
C ARG A 750 31.60 -5.02 23.66
#